data_AF-A0A5C6A5F1-F1
#
_entry.id   AF-A0A5C6A5F1-F1
#
_cell.length_a   1.000
_cell.length_b   1.000
_cell.length_c   1.000
_cell.angle_alpha   90.00
_cell.angle_beta   90.00
_cell.angle_gamma   90.00
#
_symmetry.space_group_name_H-M   'P 1'
#
loop_
_entity.id
_entity.type
_entity.pdbx_description
1 polymer ?
#
loop_
_entity_poly.entity_id
_entity_poly.type
_entity_poly.pdbx_seq_one_letter_code
_entity_poly.pdbx_strand_id
1 'polypeptide(L)'
;MPPRNYRNSSRRSRTPTLILGGLGLFALMSVGIVGTLWLAGVPLNPFAVRKPVENPFMVRIPINSQPIPAYTRVDRKQLMNPTSGGLMYQKLPPGAAVGMAIVGVDQNGSHVESRVESIKNDNDEVVFVVTDGAEVRQGQTFSLGGAIMNINAIIGRVVKADKRAGLGFQESTFFPPGTPEGLAGATPQGMRAITLDATRLTGVHSLGAGDLIDLLASIPVSGDGDQSSAAVSEVELLAQNAKVLRPVYVRNEVSSSASLMNGKTMQNTPKYEVAIAVAADDVIPLQNALNQELPITCVAHSMKPISDDETNLVASSSDEIRVPVTVRPILAYQVVSREAFVSPATRSIKTVTISKLEADRMNVISSIGDALGAITRQDIPAGRYLRHEDLLKGPPKKQDDDEVSLEAVNHRTSFSADGKRFVSMLQTEAAETAPSATAVGDRPAITTFIPPGRTAFSIPLNRIFGAEHLQIGDTIDLLASYSLERLRDEEETETRPDGTVIVRKSESLTPRTTQRSWEETFGNRAEPWFVASDAIVVAPVGFPAPAAALRAIQSPAAQPNNDNGFTGPSVIIAVADQDVEPFATAMASRDALFTVAFHAAESQSTSPRRKTIAIAPETIAAYSELSETAWKGNRRDITTRSVSTSDPQFAQALALPELQALYGRVLKRDKARGDFFTADDFLPEGTASGIAATARVGFTLLPIANAEIEGLDSFESGDHVSILIRGVVKSLATRKITAEGGVATSAVVAPMVRIARGSVAGQTVLEVRNEDLTRLQAAIARSLTARDELKNRSHLVAVGIERRNEDSIVAGNGEIPSFDPFANVKTTEVIIGGQRSVEVYGGGGL
;
A
#
# COMPACT_ATOMS: atom_id res chain seq x y z
N MET A 1 -43.47 -59.95 -1.89
CA MET A 1 -42.37 -60.91 -2.19
C MET A 1 -41.55 -61.15 -0.92
N PRO A 2 -41.22 -62.40 -0.57
CA PRO A 2 -40.62 -62.78 0.72
C PRO A 2 -39.07 -62.93 0.60
N PRO A 3 -38.32 -63.62 1.49
CA PRO A 3 -37.45 -63.03 2.52
C PRO A 3 -35.97 -63.51 2.41
N ARG A 4 -35.08 -63.15 3.36
CA ARG A 4 -34.01 -64.07 3.82
C ARG A 4 -33.43 -63.72 5.20
N ASN A 5 -33.89 -64.51 6.17
CA ASN A 5 -33.22 -64.79 7.43
C ASN A 5 -31.88 -65.51 7.18
N TYR A 6 -30.86 -65.23 8.01
CA TYR A 6 -29.86 -66.23 8.37
C TYR A 6 -29.69 -66.28 9.89
N ARG A 7 -29.81 -67.50 10.40
CA ARG A 7 -29.77 -67.95 11.79
C ARG A 7 -28.47 -68.75 11.99
N ASN A 8 -27.92 -68.69 13.20
CA ASN A 8 -27.09 -69.68 13.89
C ASN A 8 -25.67 -70.02 13.38
N SER A 9 -24.68 -69.94 14.27
CA SER A 9 -24.28 -71.13 15.06
C SER A 9 -23.19 -70.82 16.10
N SER A 10 -23.52 -71.08 17.36
CA SER A 10 -22.60 -71.17 18.49
C SER A 10 -21.92 -72.55 18.50
N ARG A 11 -20.59 -72.61 18.48
CA ARG A 11 -19.82 -73.83 18.77
C ARG A 11 -19.24 -73.77 20.18
N ARG A 12 -19.82 -74.58 21.07
CA ARG A 12 -19.20 -75.08 22.31
C ARG A 12 -18.08 -76.05 21.93
N SER A 13 -16.84 -75.81 22.38
CA SER A 13 -15.82 -76.86 22.47
C SER A 13 -15.69 -77.32 23.93
N ARG A 14 -15.93 -78.61 24.15
CA ARG A 14 -15.60 -79.35 25.37
C ARG A 14 -14.15 -79.81 25.24
N THR A 15 -13.32 -79.58 26.26
CA THR A 15 -12.03 -80.27 26.44
C THR A 15 -12.13 -81.24 27.60
N PRO A 16 -11.61 -82.47 27.48
CA PRO A 16 -11.65 -83.47 28.55
C PRO A 16 -10.42 -83.38 29.46
N THR A 17 -10.70 -83.56 30.74
CA THR A 17 -9.78 -83.81 31.86
C THR A 17 -9.16 -85.22 31.76
N LEU A 18 -7.83 -85.34 31.62
CA LEU A 18 -7.12 -86.62 31.83
C LEU A 18 -5.58 -86.47 31.82
N ILE A 19 -4.94 -85.87 32.85
CA ILE A 19 -3.51 -86.13 33.16
C ILE A 19 -3.29 -86.01 34.68
N LEU A 20 -3.56 -87.08 35.41
CA LEU A 20 -3.10 -87.26 36.80
C LEU A 20 -2.56 -88.70 36.89
N GLY A 21 -1.28 -88.89 36.56
CA GLY A 21 -0.65 -90.22 36.55
C GLY A 21 0.76 -90.31 35.97
N GLY A 22 1.24 -89.27 35.24
CA GLY A 22 2.55 -89.28 34.58
C GLY A 22 3.70 -88.58 35.32
N LEU A 23 3.52 -88.11 36.55
CA LEU A 23 4.50 -87.25 37.25
C LEU A 23 5.58 -88.01 38.02
N GLY A 24 5.37 -89.30 38.35
CA GLY A 24 6.34 -90.07 39.15
C GLY A 24 7.56 -90.56 38.36
N LEU A 25 7.40 -90.90 37.08
CA LEU A 25 8.48 -91.51 36.29
C LEU A 25 9.46 -90.46 35.70
N PHE A 26 9.01 -89.21 35.50
CA PHE A 26 9.86 -88.12 35.02
C PHE A 26 10.83 -87.60 36.09
N ALA A 27 10.52 -87.76 37.38
CA ALA A 27 11.37 -87.28 38.48
C ALA A 27 12.66 -88.10 38.63
N LEU A 28 12.65 -89.40 38.34
CA LEU A 28 13.84 -90.25 38.47
C LEU A 28 14.79 -90.14 37.26
N MET A 29 14.26 -89.93 36.04
CA MET A 29 15.07 -89.71 34.84
C MET A 29 15.74 -88.32 34.83
N SER A 30 15.11 -87.30 35.44
CA SER A 30 15.66 -85.94 35.48
C SER A 30 16.86 -85.79 36.42
N VAL A 31 16.92 -86.55 37.52
CA VAL A 31 18.07 -86.49 38.46
C VAL A 31 19.34 -87.06 37.84
N GLY A 32 19.25 -88.14 37.05
CA GLY A 32 20.41 -88.74 36.38
C GLY A 32 21.02 -87.86 35.26
N ILE A 33 20.18 -87.10 34.56
CA ILE A 33 20.59 -86.19 33.49
C ILE A 33 21.28 -84.95 34.06
N VAL A 34 20.77 -84.41 35.18
CA VAL A 34 21.38 -83.25 35.84
C VAL A 34 22.76 -83.59 36.41
N GLY A 35 22.92 -84.76 37.05
CA GLY A 35 24.22 -85.19 37.59
C GLY A 35 25.30 -85.43 36.52
N THR A 36 24.92 -85.97 35.36
CA THR A 36 25.86 -86.20 34.24
C THR A 36 26.28 -84.90 33.53
N LEU A 37 25.39 -83.92 33.42
CA LEU A 37 25.72 -82.58 32.90
C LEU A 37 26.69 -81.81 33.82
N TRP A 38 26.57 -81.97 35.14
CA TRP A 38 27.51 -81.36 36.09
C TRP A 38 28.93 -81.91 35.96
N LEU A 39 29.06 -83.24 35.88
CA LEU A 39 30.36 -83.91 35.70
C LEU A 39 31.03 -83.60 34.36
N ALA A 40 30.24 -83.25 33.33
CA ALA A 40 30.73 -82.79 32.03
C ALA A 40 31.15 -81.31 31.99
N GLY A 41 31.15 -80.60 33.14
CA GLY A 41 31.55 -79.20 33.22
C GLY A 41 30.48 -78.21 32.70
N VAL A 42 29.24 -78.65 32.53
CA VAL A 42 28.14 -77.76 32.12
C VAL A 42 27.69 -76.95 33.34
N PRO A 43 27.76 -75.60 33.32
CA PRO A 43 27.39 -74.77 34.45
C PRO A 43 25.88 -74.89 34.73
N LEU A 44 25.50 -75.63 35.77
CA LEU A 44 24.12 -75.91 36.18
C LEU A 44 23.41 -74.75 36.91
N ASN A 45 23.73 -73.50 36.59
CA ASN A 45 22.90 -72.38 37.04
C ASN A 45 22.04 -71.89 35.87
N PRO A 46 20.87 -72.52 35.59
CA PRO A 46 19.97 -72.09 34.53
C PRO A 46 19.38 -70.68 34.79
N PHE A 47 19.64 -70.10 35.96
CA PHE A 47 19.22 -68.75 36.35
C PHE A 47 20.36 -67.73 36.41
N ALA A 48 21.64 -68.15 36.26
CA ALA A 48 22.73 -67.22 36.01
C ALA A 48 22.69 -66.82 34.53
N VAL A 49 21.73 -65.97 34.18
CA VAL A 49 21.76 -65.21 32.93
C VAL A 49 23.05 -64.42 32.96
N ARG A 50 24.12 -64.95 32.34
CA ARG A 50 25.32 -64.16 32.04
C ARG A 50 24.80 -62.93 31.34
N LYS A 51 24.85 -61.77 32.01
CA LYS A 51 24.51 -60.49 31.37
C LYS A 51 25.36 -60.47 30.10
N PRO A 52 24.76 -60.50 28.90
CA PRO A 52 25.53 -60.50 27.67
C PRO A 52 26.47 -59.31 27.79
N VAL A 53 27.78 -59.58 27.73
CA VAL A 53 28.81 -58.54 27.80
C VAL A 53 28.51 -57.62 26.63
N GLU A 54 27.94 -56.46 26.92
CA GLU A 54 27.54 -55.53 25.88
C GLU A 54 28.81 -55.06 25.20
N ASN A 55 28.91 -55.30 23.90
CA ASN A 55 30.04 -54.84 23.12
C ASN A 55 30.01 -53.29 23.17
N PRO A 56 30.99 -52.62 23.83
CA PRO A 56 30.93 -51.18 24.03
C PRO A 56 31.00 -50.42 22.70
N PHE A 57 31.63 -51.04 21.70
CA PHE A 57 31.83 -50.51 20.35
C PHE A 57 30.61 -50.73 19.44
N MET A 58 29.48 -50.11 19.80
CA MET A 58 28.24 -50.12 19.01
C MET A 58 27.69 -48.71 18.90
N VAL A 59 27.25 -48.31 17.70
CA VAL A 59 26.55 -47.03 17.49
C VAL A 59 25.17 -47.14 18.16
N ARG A 60 24.82 -46.16 19.00
CA ARG A 60 23.57 -46.16 19.77
C ARG A 60 22.64 -45.05 19.30
N ILE A 61 21.60 -45.40 18.56
CA ILE A 61 20.58 -44.45 18.11
C ILE A 61 19.42 -44.46 19.12
N PRO A 62 19.01 -43.32 19.72
CA PRO A 62 17.87 -43.26 20.63
C PRO A 62 16.56 -43.69 19.93
N ILE A 63 15.78 -44.56 20.59
CA ILE A 63 14.47 -45.03 20.08
C ILE A 63 13.40 -44.90 21.18
N ASN A 64 12.13 -44.83 20.78
CA ASN A 64 11.02 -44.85 21.72
C ASN A 64 10.70 -46.28 22.17
N SER A 65 10.44 -46.47 23.47
CA SER A 65 10.01 -47.74 24.06
C SER A 65 8.51 -47.99 23.93
N GLN A 66 7.72 -46.93 23.85
CA GLN A 66 6.27 -46.96 23.75
C GLN A 66 5.80 -46.19 22.51
N PRO A 67 4.66 -46.56 21.90
CA PRO A 67 4.07 -45.75 20.84
C PRO A 67 3.78 -44.33 21.34
N ILE A 68 4.11 -43.32 20.55
CA ILE A 68 3.88 -41.91 20.87
C ILE A 68 2.80 -41.41 19.92
N PRO A 69 1.61 -41.00 20.42
CA PRO A 69 0.57 -40.44 19.58
C PRO A 69 1.03 -39.14 18.91
N ALA A 70 0.46 -38.83 17.75
CA ALA A 70 0.64 -37.55 17.07
C ALA A 70 0.29 -36.39 18.03
N TYR A 71 0.98 -35.27 17.84
CA TYR A 71 0.78 -34.03 18.60
C TYR A 71 1.10 -34.13 20.10
N THR A 72 1.78 -35.21 20.50
CA THR A 72 2.20 -35.42 21.88
C THR A 72 3.65 -34.96 22.06
N ARG A 73 3.91 -34.27 23.18
CA ARG A 73 5.28 -33.94 23.59
C ARG A 73 6.04 -35.21 23.98
N VAL A 74 7.28 -35.35 23.51
CA VAL A 74 8.10 -36.50 23.85
C VAL A 74 8.64 -36.36 25.27
N ASP A 75 8.23 -37.29 26.11
CA ASP A 75 8.68 -37.38 27.50
C ASP A 75 9.84 -38.38 27.64
N ARG A 76 10.69 -38.13 28.65
CA ARG A 76 11.78 -39.08 29.00
C ARG A 76 11.25 -40.49 29.25
N LYS A 77 10.06 -40.64 29.85
CA LYS A 77 9.44 -41.95 30.12
C LYS A 77 9.21 -42.77 28.85
N GLN A 78 8.92 -42.12 27.73
CA GLN A 78 8.69 -42.80 26.44
C GLN A 78 9.99 -43.32 25.83
N LEU A 79 11.16 -42.80 26.21
CA LEU A 79 12.48 -43.28 25.79
C LEU A 79 13.08 -44.33 26.74
N MET A 80 12.50 -44.52 27.93
CA MET A 80 13.02 -45.41 28.96
C MET A 80 12.48 -46.82 28.78
N ASN A 81 13.36 -47.82 28.77
CA ASN A 81 12.95 -49.22 28.78
C ASN A 81 12.31 -49.54 30.15
N PRO A 82 11.06 -50.03 30.19
CA PRO A 82 10.34 -50.27 31.44
C PRO A 82 11.00 -51.35 32.31
N THR A 83 11.79 -52.26 31.72
CA THR A 83 12.43 -53.37 32.43
C THR A 83 13.80 -52.99 32.97
N SER A 84 14.63 -52.27 32.20
CA SER A 84 15.99 -51.92 32.62
C SER A 84 16.09 -50.56 33.32
N GLY A 85 15.08 -49.69 33.18
CA GLY A 85 15.12 -48.31 33.67
C GLY A 85 16.16 -47.44 32.97
N GLY A 86 16.82 -47.94 31.91
CA GLY A 86 17.75 -47.17 31.08
C GLY A 86 17.09 -46.66 29.81
N LEU A 87 17.75 -45.73 29.12
CA LEU A 87 17.30 -45.27 27.79
C LEU A 87 17.38 -46.41 26.78
N MET A 88 16.39 -46.47 25.90
CA MET A 88 16.31 -47.46 24.84
C MET A 88 17.10 -46.95 23.63
N TYR A 89 18.01 -47.80 23.12
CA TYR A 89 18.78 -47.50 21.93
C TYR A 89 18.65 -48.65 20.93
N GLN A 90 18.56 -48.30 19.65
CA GLN A 90 18.86 -49.23 18.57
C GLN A 90 20.38 -49.31 18.43
N LYS A 91 20.92 -50.51 18.65
CA LYS A 91 22.35 -50.78 18.53
C LYS A 91 22.65 -51.17 17.08
N LEU A 92 23.54 -50.42 16.44
CA LEU A 92 24.01 -50.68 15.10
C LEU A 92 25.49 -51.08 15.13
N PRO A 93 25.89 -52.10 14.34
CA PRO A 93 27.31 -52.40 14.18
C PRO A 93 28.00 -51.20 13.53
N PRO A 94 29.22 -50.82 13.97
CA PRO A 94 29.93 -49.63 13.49
C PRO A 94 29.98 -49.55 11.96
N GLY A 95 30.35 -50.64 11.28
CA GLY A 95 30.44 -50.67 9.81
C GLY A 95 29.16 -50.29 9.07
N ALA A 96 27.98 -50.40 9.70
CA ALA A 96 26.71 -49.98 9.07
C ALA A 96 26.56 -48.45 8.98
N ALA A 97 27.29 -47.68 9.80
CA ALA A 97 27.23 -46.22 9.77
C ALA A 97 28.15 -45.59 8.71
N VAL A 98 29.05 -46.36 8.10
CA VAL A 98 29.91 -45.88 7.01
C VAL A 98 29.05 -45.48 5.80
N GLY A 99 29.29 -44.30 5.25
CA GLY A 99 28.54 -43.70 4.15
C GLY A 99 27.29 -42.92 4.57
N MET A 100 26.85 -43.01 5.84
CA MET A 100 25.75 -42.20 6.37
C MET A 100 26.15 -40.72 6.47
N ALA A 101 25.18 -39.83 6.25
CA ALA A 101 25.37 -38.41 6.55
C ALA A 101 25.48 -38.20 8.06
N ILE A 102 26.36 -37.29 8.49
CA ILE A 102 26.58 -36.97 9.90
C ILE A 102 26.64 -35.46 10.10
N VAL A 103 26.02 -35.00 11.17
CA VAL A 103 26.10 -33.62 11.66
C VAL A 103 26.54 -33.65 13.11
N GLY A 104 27.58 -32.91 13.46
CA GLY A 104 28.14 -32.89 14.81
C GLY A 104 29.20 -31.82 15.03
N VAL A 105 29.90 -31.92 16.16
CA VAL A 105 31.02 -31.04 16.50
C VAL A 105 32.31 -31.86 16.56
N ASP A 106 33.36 -31.40 15.90
CA ASP A 106 34.67 -32.04 15.97
C ASP A 106 35.40 -31.75 17.30
N GLN A 107 36.61 -32.29 17.46
CA GLN A 107 37.44 -32.05 18.64
C GLN A 107 37.87 -30.58 18.80
N ASN A 108 37.84 -29.78 17.73
CA ASN A 108 38.20 -28.37 17.74
C ASN A 108 37.01 -27.46 18.09
N GLY A 109 35.81 -28.02 18.27
CA GLY A 109 34.60 -27.24 18.48
C GLY A 109 33.94 -26.75 17.19
N SER A 110 34.43 -27.17 16.02
CA SER A 110 33.88 -26.76 14.72
C SER A 110 32.67 -27.63 14.35
N HIS A 111 31.65 -27.00 13.79
CA HIS A 111 30.48 -27.71 13.25
C HIS A 111 30.88 -28.46 11.97
N VAL A 112 30.57 -29.74 11.90
CA VAL A 112 30.88 -30.62 10.77
C VAL A 112 29.59 -31.21 10.23
N GLU A 113 29.37 -31.02 8.93
CA GLU A 113 28.30 -31.66 8.15
C GLU A 113 28.95 -32.37 6.96
N SER A 114 29.02 -33.70 7.01
CA SER A 114 29.76 -34.50 6.02
C SER A 114 29.23 -35.94 6.00
N ARG A 115 29.96 -36.88 5.37
CA ARG A 115 29.65 -38.32 5.39
C ARG A 115 30.68 -39.08 6.20
N VAL A 116 30.24 -40.12 6.89
CA VAL A 116 31.13 -41.03 7.64
C VAL A 116 31.97 -41.84 6.65
N GLU A 117 33.28 -41.62 6.62
CA GLU A 117 34.21 -42.37 5.78
C GLU A 117 34.70 -43.63 6.49
N SER A 118 35.07 -43.50 7.76
CA SER A 118 35.50 -44.62 8.59
C SER A 118 35.12 -44.40 10.05
N ILE A 119 35.20 -45.46 10.86
CA ILE A 119 34.85 -45.43 12.28
C ILE A 119 35.97 -46.09 13.05
N LYS A 120 36.48 -45.38 14.05
CA LYS A 120 37.53 -45.89 14.92
C LYS A 120 37.02 -46.02 16.36
N ASN A 121 37.60 -46.96 17.10
CA ASN A 121 37.41 -47.09 18.53
C ASN A 121 38.49 -46.26 19.23
N ASP A 122 38.09 -45.22 19.95
CA ASP A 122 38.99 -44.45 20.82
C ASP A 122 38.49 -44.57 22.26
N ASN A 123 39.23 -45.30 23.11
CA ASN A 123 38.88 -45.51 24.52
C ASN A 123 37.46 -46.05 24.77
N ASP A 124 37.04 -47.08 24.01
CA ASP A 124 35.70 -47.67 24.04
C ASP A 124 34.57 -46.72 23.59
N GLU A 125 34.91 -45.55 23.04
CA GLU A 125 33.97 -44.63 22.40
C GLU A 125 34.03 -44.77 20.87
N VAL A 126 32.85 -44.69 20.24
CA VAL A 126 32.74 -44.68 18.79
C VAL A 126 33.07 -43.27 18.28
N VAL A 127 34.11 -43.17 17.46
CA VAL A 127 34.51 -41.92 16.79
C VAL A 127 34.32 -42.06 15.29
N PHE A 128 33.52 -41.17 14.71
CA PHE A 128 33.27 -41.08 13.29
C PHE A 128 34.36 -40.22 12.64
N VAL A 129 35.06 -40.78 11.66
CA VAL A 129 35.99 -40.04 10.79
C VAL A 129 35.23 -39.69 9.53
N VAL A 130 35.05 -38.39 9.26
CA VAL A 130 34.34 -37.92 8.07
C VAL A 130 35.27 -37.76 6.88
N THR A 131 34.72 -37.59 5.67
CA THR A 131 35.47 -37.47 4.41
C THR A 131 36.52 -36.36 4.41
N ASP A 132 36.34 -35.32 5.23
CA ASP A 132 37.29 -34.20 5.38
C ASP A 132 38.41 -34.49 6.40
N GLY A 133 38.48 -35.71 6.92
CA GLY A 133 39.43 -36.16 7.94
C GLY A 133 39.10 -35.71 9.37
N ALA A 134 38.04 -34.92 9.57
CA ALA A 134 37.60 -34.49 10.89
C ALA A 134 37.03 -35.67 11.71
N GLU A 135 37.20 -35.60 13.03
CA GLU A 135 36.79 -36.64 13.96
C GLU A 135 35.67 -36.17 14.87
N VAL A 136 34.52 -36.84 14.81
CA VAL A 136 33.31 -36.52 15.58
C VAL A 136 33.01 -37.68 16.53
N ARG A 137 33.03 -37.42 17.84
CA ARG A 137 32.65 -38.42 18.86
C ARG A 137 31.14 -38.67 18.84
N GLN A 138 30.69 -39.87 19.17
CA GLN A 138 29.26 -40.17 19.24
C GLN A 138 28.50 -39.25 20.21
N GLY A 139 29.11 -38.89 21.36
CA GLY A 139 28.52 -37.93 22.30
C GLY A 139 28.37 -36.50 21.75
N GLN A 140 29.13 -36.14 20.72
CA GLN A 140 29.12 -34.83 20.05
C GLN A 140 28.37 -34.87 18.70
N THR A 141 27.77 -36.00 18.36
CA THR A 141 26.98 -36.15 17.13
C THR A 141 25.56 -35.63 17.39
N PHE A 142 25.08 -34.73 16.53
CA PHE A 142 23.70 -34.23 16.56
C PHE A 142 22.77 -35.12 15.74
N SER A 143 23.18 -35.49 14.52
CA SER A 143 22.43 -36.41 13.67
C SER A 143 23.33 -37.41 12.92
N LEU A 144 22.81 -38.61 12.69
CA LEU A 144 23.48 -39.68 11.94
C LEU A 144 22.46 -40.40 11.05
N GLY A 145 22.69 -40.42 9.73
CA GLY A 145 21.74 -40.94 8.75
C GLY A 145 20.37 -40.26 8.82
N GLY A 146 20.32 -38.99 9.25
CA GLY A 146 19.09 -38.23 9.51
C GLY A 146 18.43 -38.52 10.87
N ALA A 147 18.92 -39.51 11.63
CA ALA A 147 18.42 -39.80 12.98
C ALA A 147 19.08 -38.88 14.01
N ILE A 148 18.30 -38.28 14.89
CA ILE A 148 18.76 -37.40 15.98
C ILE A 148 19.42 -38.26 17.06
N MET A 149 20.67 -37.95 17.38
CA MET A 149 21.49 -38.71 18.34
C MET A 149 21.43 -38.11 19.76
N ASN A 150 21.22 -36.79 19.86
CA ASN A 150 21.14 -36.11 21.14
C ASN A 150 19.74 -36.22 21.77
N ILE A 151 19.65 -36.88 22.93
CA ILE A 151 18.39 -37.08 23.67
C ILE A 151 17.75 -35.76 24.12
N ASN A 152 18.56 -34.76 24.45
CA ASN A 152 18.03 -33.45 24.88
C ASN A 152 17.37 -32.70 23.70
N ALA A 153 17.75 -33.00 22.46
CA ALA A 153 17.09 -32.47 21.26
C ALA A 153 15.77 -33.19 20.93
N ILE A 154 15.52 -34.34 21.55
CA ILE A 154 14.30 -35.16 21.36
C ILE A 154 13.26 -34.82 22.44
N ILE A 155 13.68 -34.76 23.71
CA ILE A 155 12.78 -34.53 24.84
C ILE A 155 12.18 -33.12 24.76
N GLY A 156 10.87 -33.02 24.99
CA GLY A 156 10.15 -31.74 24.97
C GLY A 156 9.63 -31.32 23.59
N ARG A 157 10.04 -32.01 22.51
CA ARG A 157 9.52 -31.76 21.16
C ARG A 157 8.21 -32.49 20.91
N VAL A 158 7.39 -31.96 20.00
CA VAL A 158 6.06 -32.49 19.68
C VAL A 158 6.11 -33.30 18.38
N VAL A 159 5.62 -34.54 18.40
CA VAL A 159 5.65 -35.44 17.24
C VAL A 159 4.55 -35.07 16.23
N LYS A 160 4.86 -35.08 14.94
CA LYS A 160 3.91 -34.75 13.85
C LYS A 160 2.88 -35.84 13.56
N ALA A 161 3.25 -37.10 13.72
CA ALA A 161 2.46 -38.26 13.39
C ALA A 161 2.62 -39.37 14.43
N ASP A 162 1.72 -40.34 14.46
CA ASP A 162 1.83 -41.47 15.37
C ASP A 162 3.15 -42.22 15.15
N LYS A 163 3.97 -42.32 16.20
CA LYS A 163 5.25 -43.00 16.16
C LYS A 163 5.13 -44.37 16.82
N ARG A 164 5.35 -45.44 16.06
CA ARG A 164 5.41 -46.82 16.59
C ARG A 164 6.60 -46.99 17.52
N ALA A 165 6.49 -47.88 18.51
CA ALA A 165 7.60 -48.24 19.40
C ALA A 165 8.78 -48.82 18.59
N GLY A 166 9.99 -48.56 19.06
CA GLY A 166 11.24 -49.09 18.52
C GLY A 166 11.84 -48.30 17.35
N LEU A 167 11.33 -47.11 17.04
CA LEU A 167 11.80 -46.30 15.89
C LEU A 167 12.67 -45.12 16.33
N GLY A 168 13.72 -44.83 15.56
CA GLY A 168 14.59 -43.66 15.77
C GLY A 168 13.90 -42.34 15.40
N PHE A 169 14.35 -41.23 15.99
CA PHE A 169 13.76 -39.91 15.75
C PHE A 169 14.50 -39.17 14.64
N GLN A 170 13.77 -38.47 13.77
CA GLN A 170 14.34 -37.60 12.74
C GLN A 170 13.80 -36.19 12.92
N GLU A 171 14.44 -35.19 12.32
CA GLU A 171 13.95 -33.80 12.38
C GLU A 171 12.54 -33.67 11.76
N SER A 172 12.28 -34.40 10.67
CA SER A 172 10.97 -34.49 10.01
C SER A 172 9.88 -35.08 10.90
N THR A 173 10.24 -35.85 11.95
CA THR A 173 9.29 -36.46 12.89
C THR A 173 8.63 -35.41 13.79
N PHE A 174 9.24 -34.23 13.94
CA PHE A 174 8.83 -33.24 14.92
C PHE A 174 8.28 -31.96 14.29
N PHE A 175 7.40 -31.28 15.04
CA PHE A 175 7.15 -29.86 14.85
C PHE A 175 8.34 -29.02 15.30
N PRO A 176 8.47 -27.77 14.82
CA PRO A 176 9.53 -26.86 15.26
C PRO A 176 9.66 -26.80 16.80
N PRO A 177 10.87 -26.57 17.33
CA PRO A 177 11.05 -26.42 18.77
C PRO A 177 10.17 -25.28 19.32
N GLY A 178 9.60 -25.49 20.51
CA GLY A 178 8.68 -24.53 21.15
C GLY A 178 7.20 -24.71 20.80
N THR A 179 6.84 -25.58 19.85
CA THR A 179 5.44 -25.89 19.56
C THR A 179 4.71 -26.46 20.80
N PRO A 180 3.54 -25.91 21.18
CA PRO A 180 2.75 -26.45 22.29
C PRO A 180 2.22 -27.85 21.94
N GLU A 181 1.98 -28.68 22.95
CA GLU A 181 1.38 -30.00 22.72
C GLU A 181 -0.12 -29.91 22.42
N GLY A 182 -0.65 -30.94 21.76
CA GLY A 182 -2.06 -31.04 21.37
C GLY A 182 -2.40 -30.41 20.02
N LEU A 183 -3.70 -30.36 19.72
CA LEU A 183 -4.22 -29.89 18.43
C LEU A 183 -3.83 -28.44 18.11
N ALA A 184 -3.65 -27.60 19.14
CA ALA A 184 -3.23 -26.21 18.98
C ALA A 184 -1.84 -26.09 18.33
N GLY A 185 -0.88 -26.93 18.73
CA GLY A 185 0.46 -26.96 18.10
C GLY A 185 0.47 -27.59 16.72
N ALA A 186 -0.52 -28.43 16.42
CA ALA A 186 -0.72 -29.04 15.10
C ALA A 186 -1.34 -28.09 14.08
N THR A 187 -1.97 -27.00 14.55
CA THR A 187 -2.72 -26.08 13.71
C THR A 187 -1.74 -25.20 12.92
N PRO A 188 -1.79 -25.21 11.58
CA PRO A 188 -0.97 -24.31 10.77
C PRO A 188 -1.26 -22.84 11.11
N GLN A 189 -0.27 -21.97 10.90
CA GLN A 189 -0.48 -20.53 11.07
C GLN A 189 -1.60 -20.02 10.16
N GLY A 190 -2.46 -19.13 10.67
CA GLY A 190 -3.62 -18.60 9.95
C GLY A 190 -4.84 -19.54 9.89
N MET A 191 -4.73 -20.77 10.43
CA MET A 191 -5.84 -21.71 10.55
C MET A 191 -6.32 -21.82 12.00
N ARG A 192 -7.54 -22.33 12.18
CA ARG A 192 -8.15 -22.66 13.48
C ARG A 192 -8.50 -24.14 13.50
N ALA A 193 -8.09 -24.85 14.55
CA ALA A 193 -8.51 -26.23 14.78
C ALA A 193 -9.96 -26.29 15.26
N ILE A 194 -10.77 -27.11 14.61
CA ILE A 194 -12.15 -27.38 14.97
C ILE A 194 -12.33 -28.89 15.07
N THR A 195 -12.99 -29.34 16.14
CA THR A 195 -13.40 -30.74 16.29
C THR A 195 -14.85 -30.88 15.84
N LEU A 196 -15.08 -31.75 14.87
CA LEU A 196 -16.39 -31.99 14.26
C LEU A 196 -16.86 -33.41 14.53
N ASP A 197 -18.17 -33.59 14.61
CA ASP A 197 -18.78 -34.91 14.63
C ASP A 197 -18.62 -35.54 13.23
N ALA A 198 -17.91 -36.66 13.16
CA ALA A 198 -17.64 -37.34 11.90
C ALA A 198 -18.93 -37.86 11.25
N THR A 199 -20.00 -38.08 12.01
CA THR A 199 -21.29 -38.53 11.46
C THR A 199 -21.99 -37.47 10.61
N ARG A 200 -21.63 -36.19 10.78
CA ARG A 200 -22.15 -35.06 10.00
C ARG A 200 -21.35 -34.80 8.71
N LEU A 201 -20.25 -35.51 8.50
CA LEU A 201 -19.31 -35.29 7.40
C LEU A 201 -19.28 -36.52 6.48
N THR A 202 -19.81 -36.39 5.28
CA THR A 202 -19.77 -37.48 4.29
C THR A 202 -18.37 -37.56 3.67
N GLY A 203 -17.76 -38.76 3.66
CA GLY A 203 -16.45 -39.00 3.04
C GLY A 203 -15.23 -38.82 3.96
N VAL A 204 -15.43 -38.51 5.25
CA VAL A 204 -14.33 -38.23 6.19
C VAL A 204 -13.57 -39.49 6.68
N HIS A 205 -14.19 -40.67 6.63
CA HIS A 205 -13.65 -41.90 7.23
C HIS A 205 -12.41 -42.48 6.55
N SER A 206 -12.15 -42.12 5.29
CA SER A 206 -10.99 -42.58 4.53
C SER A 206 -9.77 -41.66 4.64
N LEU A 207 -9.88 -40.55 5.38
CA LEU A 207 -8.85 -39.52 5.45
C LEU A 207 -7.83 -39.80 6.56
N GLY A 208 -6.55 -39.61 6.24
CA GLY A 208 -5.43 -39.66 7.17
C GLY A 208 -5.12 -38.30 7.80
N ALA A 209 -4.31 -38.29 8.87
CA ALA A 209 -3.72 -37.06 9.39
C ALA A 209 -2.81 -36.44 8.33
N GLY A 210 -2.98 -35.15 8.06
CA GLY A 210 -2.23 -34.39 7.07
C GLY A 210 -2.93 -34.22 5.73
N ASP A 211 -4.00 -34.97 5.44
CA ASP A 211 -4.76 -34.85 4.19
C ASP A 211 -5.41 -33.47 4.06
N LEU A 212 -5.42 -32.94 2.84
CA LEU A 212 -6.10 -31.70 2.48
C LEU A 212 -7.48 -32.01 1.90
N ILE A 213 -8.49 -31.30 2.37
CA ILE A 213 -9.89 -31.48 1.99
C ILE A 213 -10.59 -30.16 1.73
N ASP A 214 -11.58 -30.18 0.85
CA ASP A 214 -12.58 -29.12 0.73
C ASP A 214 -13.89 -29.58 1.39
N LEU A 215 -14.59 -28.66 2.05
CA LEU A 215 -15.90 -28.91 2.67
C LEU A 215 -16.99 -28.22 1.87
N LEU A 216 -17.97 -28.98 1.40
CA LEU A 216 -19.11 -28.50 0.62
C LEU A 216 -20.40 -28.76 1.40
N ALA A 217 -21.28 -27.76 1.53
CA ALA A 217 -22.65 -27.96 2.01
C ALA A 217 -23.64 -27.98 0.87
N SER A 218 -24.71 -28.78 1.01
CA SER A 218 -25.88 -28.70 0.12
C SER A 218 -26.99 -27.92 0.81
N ILE A 219 -27.29 -26.72 0.31
CA ILE A 219 -28.37 -25.87 0.81
C ILE A 219 -29.65 -26.20 0.03
N PRO A 220 -30.76 -26.57 0.70
CA PRO A 220 -32.05 -26.71 0.03
C PRO A 220 -32.56 -25.32 -0.41
N VAL A 221 -32.74 -25.11 -1.71
CA VAL A 221 -33.36 -23.88 -2.21
C VAL A 221 -34.87 -23.99 -2.03
N SER A 222 -35.43 -23.28 -1.06
CA SER A 222 -36.88 -23.18 -0.88
C SER A 222 -37.46 -22.32 -2.02
N GLY A 223 -37.97 -22.98 -3.07
CA GLY A 223 -38.85 -22.33 -4.03
C GLY A 223 -40.20 -22.07 -3.37
N ASP A 224 -40.65 -20.83 -3.35
CA ASP A 224 -41.89 -20.35 -2.71
C ASP A 224 -43.17 -20.76 -3.48
N GLY A 225 -43.14 -21.93 -4.15
CA GLY A 225 -44.17 -22.42 -5.06
C GLY A 225 -44.63 -23.82 -4.71
N ASP A 226 -45.86 -23.93 -4.24
CA ASP A 226 -46.60 -25.16 -3.96
C ASP A 226 -46.68 -26.08 -5.20
N GLN A 227 -45.75 -27.05 -5.32
CA GLN A 227 -45.96 -28.41 -5.85
C GLN A 227 -44.63 -29.17 -6.06
N SER A 228 -44.43 -30.19 -5.21
CA SER A 228 -43.75 -31.48 -5.44
C SER A 228 -42.90 -31.64 -6.71
N SER A 229 -41.79 -30.89 -6.81
CA SER A 229 -40.74 -31.12 -7.79
C SER A 229 -39.38 -31.07 -7.07
N ALA A 230 -38.51 -32.02 -7.40
CA ALA A 230 -37.30 -32.38 -6.65
C ALA A 230 -36.53 -31.14 -6.16
N ALA A 231 -36.31 -31.06 -4.85
CA ALA A 231 -35.58 -29.97 -4.21
C ALA A 231 -34.21 -29.78 -4.90
N VAL A 232 -34.08 -28.70 -5.66
CA VAL A 232 -32.80 -28.31 -6.26
C VAL A 232 -31.94 -27.82 -5.11
N SER A 233 -30.94 -28.62 -4.73
CA SER A 233 -29.97 -28.24 -3.71
C SER A 233 -28.81 -27.50 -4.36
N GLU A 234 -28.54 -26.28 -3.92
CA GLU A 234 -27.36 -25.53 -4.32
C GLU A 234 -26.15 -26.00 -3.49
N VAL A 235 -24.97 -26.08 -4.10
CA VAL A 235 -23.74 -26.51 -3.42
C VAL A 235 -22.91 -25.28 -3.07
N GLU A 236 -22.70 -25.04 -1.78
CA GLU A 236 -21.86 -23.97 -1.27
C GLU A 236 -20.53 -24.52 -0.74
N LEU A 237 -19.42 -23.87 -1.09
CA LEU A 237 -18.09 -24.20 -0.54
C LEU A 237 -17.94 -23.53 0.84
N LEU A 238 -17.86 -24.35 1.88
CA LEU A 238 -17.74 -23.88 3.27
C LEU A 238 -16.30 -23.60 3.67
N ALA A 239 -15.37 -24.45 3.23
CA ALA A 239 -13.95 -24.32 3.57
C ALA A 239 -13.09 -24.94 2.48
N GLN A 240 -11.99 -24.26 2.13
CA GLN A 240 -11.04 -24.73 1.12
C GLN A 240 -9.70 -25.11 1.75
N ASN A 241 -9.07 -26.18 1.26
CA ASN A 241 -7.77 -26.66 1.73
C ASN A 241 -7.71 -26.86 3.25
N ALA A 242 -8.82 -27.27 3.86
CA ALA A 242 -8.83 -27.65 5.26
C ALA A 242 -7.89 -28.86 5.46
N LYS A 243 -7.10 -28.84 6.52
CA LYS A 243 -6.14 -29.91 6.80
C LYS A 243 -6.67 -30.83 7.89
N VAL A 244 -6.71 -32.13 7.64
CA VAL A 244 -7.05 -33.10 8.68
C VAL A 244 -5.92 -33.11 9.71
N LEU A 245 -6.20 -32.66 10.92
CA LEU A 245 -5.26 -32.73 12.03
C LEU A 245 -5.32 -34.13 12.63
N ARG A 246 -6.52 -34.60 12.98
CA ARG A 246 -6.70 -35.93 13.56
C ARG A 246 -7.77 -36.69 12.78
N PRO A 247 -7.46 -37.89 12.26
CA PRO A 247 -8.44 -38.71 11.56
C PRO A 247 -9.53 -39.16 12.53
N VAL A 248 -10.62 -39.68 11.98
CA VAL A 248 -11.80 -40.08 12.77
C VAL A 248 -11.38 -40.99 13.92
N TYR A 249 -11.64 -40.56 15.15
CA TYR A 249 -11.36 -41.32 16.36
C TYR A 249 -12.61 -41.40 17.24
N VAL A 250 -12.69 -42.47 18.03
CA VAL A 250 -13.82 -42.71 18.92
C VAL A 250 -13.50 -42.17 20.30
N ARG A 251 -14.34 -41.25 20.78
CA ARG A 251 -14.36 -40.81 22.17
C ARG A 251 -15.57 -41.40 22.87
N ASN A 252 -15.33 -42.05 23.99
CA ASN A 252 -16.37 -42.64 24.83
C ASN A 252 -16.87 -41.59 25.82
N GLU A 253 -18.10 -41.13 25.66
CA GLU A 253 -18.76 -40.25 26.63
C GLU A 253 -19.74 -41.03 27.48
N VAL A 254 -19.65 -40.85 28.79
CA VAL A 254 -20.53 -41.50 29.76
C VAL A 254 -21.80 -40.65 29.88
N SER A 255 -22.84 -41.02 29.13
CA SER A 255 -24.16 -40.41 29.28
C SER A 255 -24.86 -41.02 30.49
N SER A 256 -25.32 -40.20 31.44
CA SER A 256 -26.15 -40.68 32.54
C SER A 256 -27.60 -40.35 32.26
N SER A 257 -28.42 -41.36 32.01
CA SER A 257 -29.87 -41.20 31.98
C SER A 257 -30.45 -41.59 33.33
N ALA A 258 -31.33 -40.74 33.87
CA ALA A 258 -32.05 -41.04 35.09
C ALA A 258 -33.50 -41.32 34.71
N SER A 259 -33.94 -42.57 34.92
CA SER A 259 -35.35 -42.95 34.75
C SER A 259 -35.97 -43.15 36.13
N LEU A 260 -37.18 -42.62 36.32
CA LEU A 260 -37.96 -42.71 37.56
C LEU A 260 -38.24 -44.15 38.01
N MET A 261 -38.20 -45.12 37.09
CA MET A 261 -38.45 -46.54 37.40
C MET A 261 -37.17 -47.40 37.51
N ASN A 262 -36.05 -46.97 36.92
CA ASN A 262 -34.84 -47.82 36.77
C ASN A 262 -33.55 -47.25 37.39
N GLY A 263 -33.61 -46.10 38.07
CA GLY A 263 -32.42 -45.46 38.65
C GLY A 263 -31.49 -44.82 37.60
N LYS A 264 -30.34 -44.31 38.05
CA LYS A 264 -29.34 -43.66 37.19
C LYS A 264 -28.51 -44.73 36.47
N THR A 265 -28.74 -44.94 35.17
CA THR A 265 -27.93 -45.84 34.35
C THR A 265 -26.88 -45.02 33.60
N MET A 266 -25.62 -45.46 33.70
CA MET A 266 -24.51 -44.89 32.93
C MET A 266 -24.36 -45.71 31.64
N GLN A 267 -24.65 -45.09 30.51
CA GLN A 267 -24.48 -45.69 29.19
C GLN A 267 -23.33 -44.99 28.46
N ASN A 268 -22.33 -45.79 28.10
CA ASN A 268 -21.18 -45.32 27.34
C ASN A 268 -21.55 -45.23 25.87
N THR A 269 -21.67 -44.01 25.34
CA THR A 269 -22.04 -43.76 23.95
C THR A 269 -20.77 -43.38 23.17
N PRO A 270 -20.37 -44.17 22.16
CA PRO A 270 -19.21 -43.83 21.33
C PRO A 270 -19.56 -42.66 20.42
N LYS A 271 -18.78 -41.59 20.50
CA LYS A 271 -18.86 -40.42 19.63
C LYS A 271 -17.69 -40.44 18.66
N TYR A 272 -17.97 -40.31 17.37
CA TYR A 272 -16.95 -40.27 16.32
C TYR A 272 -16.58 -38.82 16.05
N GLU A 273 -15.35 -38.44 16.31
CA GLU A 273 -14.87 -37.06 16.13
C GLU A 273 -13.71 -37.02 15.14
N VAL A 274 -13.65 -35.95 14.35
CA VAL A 274 -12.51 -35.60 13.51
C VAL A 274 -12.02 -34.22 13.93
N ALA A 275 -10.70 -34.00 13.94
CA ALA A 275 -10.16 -32.66 14.13
C ALA A 275 -9.57 -32.16 12.81
N ILE A 276 -10.01 -30.99 12.37
CA ILE A 276 -9.54 -30.35 11.13
C ILE A 276 -9.08 -28.93 11.43
N ALA A 277 -8.07 -28.47 10.68
CA ALA A 277 -7.65 -27.08 10.66
C ALA A 277 -8.28 -26.41 9.45
N VAL A 278 -8.99 -25.32 9.69
CA VAL A 278 -9.72 -24.55 8.69
C VAL A 278 -9.18 -23.13 8.68
N ALA A 279 -9.15 -22.45 7.53
CA ALA A 279 -8.74 -21.05 7.47
C ALA A 279 -9.61 -20.18 8.40
N ALA A 280 -9.04 -19.14 9.01
CA ALA A 280 -9.75 -18.33 9.99
C ALA A 280 -11.06 -17.72 9.45
N ASP A 281 -11.09 -17.35 8.17
CA ASP A 281 -12.25 -16.74 7.50
C ASP A 281 -13.35 -17.78 7.20
N ASP A 282 -12.97 -19.04 6.96
CA ASP A 282 -13.87 -20.15 6.64
C ASP A 282 -14.56 -20.76 7.88
N VAL A 283 -14.16 -20.35 9.09
CA VAL A 283 -14.75 -20.88 10.33
C VAL A 283 -16.21 -20.48 10.50
N ILE A 284 -16.57 -19.25 10.13
CA ILE A 284 -17.93 -18.73 10.32
C ILE A 284 -18.93 -19.44 9.38
N PRO A 285 -18.68 -19.55 8.06
CA PRO A 285 -19.53 -20.34 7.15
C PRO A 285 -19.71 -21.78 7.61
N LEU A 286 -18.62 -22.44 8.03
CA LEU A 286 -18.67 -23.82 8.52
C LEU A 286 -19.52 -23.97 9.78
N GLN A 287 -19.39 -23.05 10.76
CA GLN A 287 -20.22 -23.06 11.97
C GLN A 287 -21.69 -22.82 11.67
N ASN A 288 -22.00 -21.91 10.75
CA ASN A 288 -23.37 -21.65 10.33
C ASN A 288 -24.01 -22.89 9.70
N ALA A 289 -23.30 -23.56 8.80
CA ALA A 289 -23.77 -24.80 8.18
C ALA A 289 -24.00 -25.93 9.20
N LEU A 290 -23.12 -26.06 10.20
CA LEU A 290 -23.25 -27.05 11.27
C LEU A 290 -24.44 -26.76 12.19
N ASN A 291 -24.71 -25.48 12.49
CA ASN A 291 -25.85 -25.06 13.30
C ASN A 291 -27.19 -25.27 12.58
N GLN A 292 -27.19 -25.14 11.26
CA GLN A 292 -28.36 -25.42 10.40
C GLN A 292 -28.53 -26.91 10.07
N GLU A 293 -27.65 -27.77 10.60
CA GLU A 293 -27.64 -29.22 10.36
C GLU A 293 -27.60 -29.59 8.86
N LEU A 294 -26.92 -28.75 8.05
CA LEU A 294 -26.76 -29.01 6.62
C LEU A 294 -25.89 -30.26 6.38
N PRO A 295 -26.19 -31.05 5.35
CA PRO A 295 -25.34 -32.17 4.95
C PRO A 295 -24.03 -31.63 4.36
N ILE A 296 -22.90 -31.95 5.00
CA ILE A 296 -21.56 -31.53 4.56
C ILE A 296 -20.85 -32.72 3.91
N THR A 297 -20.31 -32.50 2.71
CA THR A 297 -19.49 -33.46 1.96
C THR A 297 -18.04 -33.02 1.97
N CYS A 298 -17.16 -33.92 2.40
CA CYS A 298 -15.71 -33.73 2.36
C CYS A 298 -15.16 -34.27 1.04
N VAL A 299 -14.42 -33.44 0.30
CA VAL A 299 -13.75 -33.83 -0.94
C VAL A 299 -12.25 -33.86 -0.69
N ALA A 300 -11.65 -35.05 -0.71
CA ALA A 300 -10.21 -35.24 -0.55
C ALA A 300 -9.45 -34.73 -1.77
N HIS A 301 -8.37 -33.99 -1.56
CA HIS A 301 -7.43 -33.65 -2.65
C HIS A 301 -6.48 -34.83 -2.88
N SER A 302 -6.28 -35.21 -4.14
CA SER A 302 -5.21 -36.16 -4.49
C SER A 302 -3.87 -35.50 -4.20
N MET A 303 -3.11 -36.03 -3.24
CA MET A 303 -1.73 -35.61 -3.03
C MET A 303 -0.93 -35.92 -4.30
N LYS A 304 -0.69 -34.91 -5.15
CA LYS A 304 0.67 -34.80 -5.70
C LYS A 304 1.55 -34.56 -4.49
N PRO A 305 2.66 -35.30 -4.28
CA PRO A 305 3.61 -34.94 -3.25
C PRO A 305 4.02 -33.50 -3.56
N ILE A 306 3.56 -32.56 -2.72
CA ILE A 306 4.26 -31.30 -2.57
C ILE A 306 5.60 -31.77 -2.02
N SER A 307 6.60 -31.80 -2.89
CA SER A 307 7.96 -32.10 -2.47
C SER A 307 8.25 -31.20 -1.27
N ASP A 308 8.57 -31.78 -0.12
CA ASP A 308 9.01 -31.05 1.09
C ASP A 308 10.19 -30.09 0.79
N ASP A 309 10.78 -30.21 -0.40
CA ASP A 309 11.63 -29.27 -1.10
C ASP A 309 11.09 -27.83 -1.26
N GLU A 310 9.78 -27.56 -1.13
CA GLU A 310 9.29 -26.16 -1.11
C GLU A 310 9.53 -25.45 0.24
N THR A 311 9.96 -26.19 1.27
CA THR A 311 10.41 -25.57 2.52
C THR A 311 11.91 -25.73 2.80
N ASN A 312 12.64 -26.56 2.05
CA ASN A 312 14.07 -26.84 2.30
C ASN A 312 15.03 -26.81 1.08
N LEU A 313 14.60 -26.47 -0.14
CA LEU A 313 15.54 -26.16 -1.25
C LEU A 313 16.06 -24.71 -1.21
N VAL A 314 16.67 -24.32 -0.08
CA VAL A 314 17.51 -23.10 -0.02
C VAL A 314 18.98 -23.42 -0.35
N ALA A 315 19.33 -24.66 -0.68
CA ALA A 315 20.71 -25.00 -1.01
C ALA A 315 20.85 -26.10 -2.07
N SER A 316 20.56 -25.79 -3.34
CA SER A 316 21.32 -26.37 -4.46
C SER A 316 21.13 -25.57 -5.75
N SER A 317 22.25 -25.16 -6.33
CA SER A 317 22.46 -24.16 -7.40
C SER A 317 22.20 -22.71 -6.92
N SER A 318 23.27 -22.02 -6.53
CA SER A 318 23.26 -20.61 -6.08
C SER A 318 22.85 -19.60 -7.15
N ASP A 319 22.41 -20.06 -8.33
CA ASP A 319 22.23 -19.24 -9.53
C ASP A 319 20.89 -19.49 -10.23
N GLU A 320 20.00 -20.31 -9.67
CA GLU A 320 18.64 -20.54 -10.20
C GLU A 320 17.56 -20.11 -9.22
N ILE A 321 16.53 -19.40 -9.71
CA ILE A 321 15.40 -18.87 -8.94
C ILE A 321 14.10 -19.41 -9.54
N ARG A 322 13.14 -19.78 -8.68
CA ARG A 322 11.79 -20.14 -9.09
C ARG A 322 10.93 -18.88 -9.23
N VAL A 323 10.32 -18.70 -10.40
CA VAL A 323 9.52 -17.51 -10.73
C VAL A 323 8.08 -17.92 -11.04
N PRO A 324 7.05 -17.19 -10.55
CA PRO A 324 5.66 -17.44 -10.88
C PRO A 324 5.32 -17.14 -12.35
N VAL A 325 4.49 -17.99 -12.95
CA VAL A 325 4.06 -17.91 -14.36
C VAL A 325 2.54 -17.85 -14.41
N THR A 326 2.00 -16.95 -15.23
CA THR A 326 0.55 -16.86 -15.46
C THR A 326 0.02 -18.17 -16.05
N VAL A 327 -1.09 -18.68 -15.52
CA VAL A 327 -1.83 -19.83 -16.08
C VAL A 327 -3.06 -19.36 -16.84
N ARG A 328 -3.63 -18.24 -16.42
CA ARG A 328 -4.69 -17.52 -17.12
C ARG A 328 -4.13 -16.20 -17.66
N PRO A 329 -4.61 -15.71 -18.81
CA PRO A 329 -4.26 -14.38 -19.25
C PRO A 329 -4.72 -13.37 -18.20
N ILE A 330 -3.85 -12.43 -17.82
CA ILE A 330 -4.18 -11.28 -17.00
C ILE A 330 -4.36 -10.12 -17.96
N LEU A 331 -5.56 -9.58 -18.04
CA LEU A 331 -5.81 -8.45 -18.92
C LEU A 331 -5.13 -7.20 -18.37
N ALA A 332 -4.86 -6.23 -19.22
CA ALA A 332 -4.39 -4.91 -18.82
C ALA A 332 -5.34 -4.32 -17.77
N TYR A 333 -4.76 -3.65 -16.77
CA TYR A 333 -5.44 -2.99 -15.66
C TYR A 333 -6.23 -3.91 -14.73
N GLN A 334 -6.05 -5.23 -14.85
CA GLN A 334 -6.60 -6.18 -13.91
C GLN A 334 -5.67 -6.25 -12.68
N VAL A 335 -6.26 -6.35 -11.49
CA VAL A 335 -5.46 -6.71 -10.30
C VAL A 335 -4.92 -8.10 -10.52
N VAL A 336 -3.62 -8.21 -10.38
CA VAL A 336 -2.91 -9.46 -10.33
C VAL A 336 -3.44 -10.23 -9.13
N SER A 337 -4.35 -11.15 -9.40
CA SER A 337 -4.94 -12.03 -8.42
C SER A 337 -4.14 -13.33 -8.37
N ARG A 338 -4.17 -13.98 -7.20
CA ARG A 338 -3.51 -15.26 -7.02
C ARG A 338 -4.02 -16.30 -8.02
N GLU A 339 -5.30 -16.22 -8.39
CA GLU A 339 -5.94 -17.11 -9.36
C GLU A 339 -5.30 -17.08 -10.74
N ALA A 340 -4.66 -15.98 -11.13
CA ALA A 340 -4.01 -15.88 -12.42
C ALA A 340 -2.79 -16.79 -12.55
N PHE A 341 -2.11 -17.13 -11.45
CA PHE A 341 -0.94 -18.02 -11.42
C PHE A 341 -1.29 -19.43 -10.97
N VAL A 342 -2.49 -19.60 -10.43
CA VAL A 342 -2.94 -20.86 -9.89
C VAL A 342 -3.49 -21.72 -11.04
N SER A 343 -2.89 -22.88 -11.25
CA SER A 343 -3.38 -23.80 -12.26
C SER A 343 -4.74 -24.38 -11.83
N PRO A 344 -5.80 -24.31 -12.67
CA PRO A 344 -7.12 -24.82 -12.31
C PRO A 344 -7.11 -26.30 -11.92
N ALA A 345 -6.17 -27.07 -12.48
CA ALA A 345 -6.04 -28.50 -12.25
C ALA A 345 -5.23 -28.87 -10.99
N THR A 346 -4.33 -28.01 -10.52
CA THR A 346 -3.42 -28.34 -9.40
C THR A 346 -3.56 -27.40 -8.19
N ARG A 347 -4.27 -26.27 -8.34
CA ARG A 347 -4.43 -25.18 -7.38
C ARG A 347 -3.13 -24.64 -6.74
N SER A 348 -1.96 -25.11 -7.19
CA SER A 348 -0.66 -24.56 -6.88
C SER A 348 -0.31 -23.45 -7.87
N ILE A 349 0.50 -22.49 -7.41
CA ILE A 349 1.09 -21.46 -8.26
C ILE A 349 2.02 -22.17 -9.23
N LYS A 350 1.81 -21.96 -10.54
CA LYS A 350 2.72 -22.49 -11.54
C LYS A 350 4.02 -21.68 -11.49
N THR A 351 5.12 -22.32 -11.14
CA THR A 351 6.45 -21.70 -11.17
C THR A 351 7.34 -22.36 -12.22
N VAL A 352 8.28 -21.60 -12.76
CA VAL A 352 9.35 -22.10 -13.65
C VAL A 352 10.68 -21.63 -13.10
N THR A 353 11.68 -22.51 -13.18
CA THR A 353 13.05 -22.21 -12.73
C THR A 353 13.81 -21.49 -13.85
N ILE A 354 14.38 -20.32 -13.55
CA ILE A 354 15.25 -19.55 -14.47
C ILE A 354 16.51 -19.11 -13.73
N SER A 355 17.59 -18.78 -14.45
CA SER A 355 18.82 -18.29 -13.81
C SER A 355 18.64 -16.90 -13.18
N LYS A 356 19.33 -16.60 -12.07
CA LYS A 356 19.24 -15.32 -11.36
C LYS A 356 19.68 -14.15 -12.24
N LEU A 357 20.77 -14.31 -12.98
CA LEU A 357 21.27 -13.31 -13.93
C LEU A 357 20.24 -13.01 -15.02
N GLU A 358 19.52 -14.03 -15.50
CA GLU A 358 18.48 -13.86 -16.51
C GLU A 358 17.20 -13.23 -15.93
N ALA A 359 16.81 -13.57 -14.71
CA ALA A 359 15.70 -12.94 -13.99
C ALA A 359 15.94 -11.43 -13.77
N ASP A 360 17.16 -11.07 -13.33
CA ASP A 360 17.56 -9.68 -13.11
C ASP A 360 17.64 -8.91 -14.43
N ARG A 361 18.19 -9.52 -15.49
CA ARG A 361 18.27 -8.91 -16.83
C ARG A 361 16.90 -8.63 -17.43
N MET A 362 15.92 -9.51 -17.19
CA MET A 362 14.54 -9.35 -17.66
C MET A 362 13.63 -8.61 -16.68
N ASN A 363 14.16 -8.16 -15.53
CA ASN A 363 13.44 -7.47 -14.46
C ASN A 363 12.17 -8.21 -13.99
N VAL A 364 12.30 -9.53 -13.86
CA VAL A 364 11.19 -10.45 -13.56
C VAL A 364 10.89 -10.45 -12.07
N ILE A 365 9.59 -10.49 -11.72
CA ILE A 365 9.13 -10.53 -10.33
C ILE A 365 9.31 -11.95 -9.79
N SER A 366 10.22 -12.12 -8.83
CA SER A 366 10.57 -13.43 -8.26
C SER A 366 9.59 -13.91 -7.20
N SER A 367 8.95 -12.99 -6.46
CA SER A 367 7.98 -13.30 -5.41
C SER A 367 6.56 -12.97 -5.84
N ILE A 368 5.62 -13.90 -5.63
CA ILE A 368 4.21 -13.63 -5.91
C ILE A 368 3.65 -12.52 -5.00
N GLY A 369 4.19 -12.37 -3.79
CA GLY A 369 3.76 -11.30 -2.87
C GLY A 369 4.00 -9.92 -3.44
N ASP A 370 5.04 -9.77 -4.27
CA ASP A 370 5.37 -8.49 -4.89
C ASP A 370 4.47 -8.18 -6.09
N ALA A 371 3.87 -9.23 -6.66
CA ALA A 371 2.95 -9.14 -7.78
C ALA A 371 1.48 -8.99 -7.32
N LEU A 372 1.09 -9.61 -6.21
CA LEU A 372 -0.30 -9.66 -5.75
C LEU A 372 -0.82 -8.29 -5.33
N GLY A 373 -2.00 -7.93 -5.84
CA GLY A 373 -2.58 -6.62 -5.60
C GLY A 373 -2.01 -5.52 -6.50
N ALA A 374 -0.92 -5.78 -7.23
CA ALA A 374 -0.45 -4.88 -8.27
C ALA A 374 -1.38 -4.94 -9.48
N ILE A 375 -1.41 -3.85 -10.23
CA ILE A 375 -2.28 -3.70 -11.41
C ILE A 375 -1.41 -3.81 -12.65
N THR A 376 -1.78 -4.66 -13.60
CA THR A 376 -1.05 -4.84 -14.86
C THR A 376 -1.19 -3.60 -15.77
N ARG A 377 -0.12 -3.19 -16.45
CA ARG A 377 -0.11 -2.10 -17.44
C ARG A 377 -0.57 -2.56 -18.83
N GLN A 378 -0.35 -3.83 -19.15
CA GLN A 378 -0.63 -4.42 -20.47
C GLN A 378 -1.11 -5.87 -20.31
N ASP A 379 -1.71 -6.42 -21.36
CA ASP A 379 -2.17 -7.81 -21.38
C ASP A 379 -1.00 -8.79 -21.22
N ILE A 380 -1.10 -9.67 -20.23
CA ILE A 380 -0.13 -10.74 -19.97
C ILE A 380 -0.74 -12.06 -20.39
N PRO A 381 -0.31 -12.67 -21.50
CA PRO A 381 -0.85 -13.95 -21.94
C PRO A 381 -0.46 -15.06 -20.96
N ALA A 382 -1.26 -16.13 -20.94
CA ALA A 382 -0.95 -17.32 -20.15
C ALA A 382 0.41 -17.91 -20.55
N GLY A 383 1.19 -18.34 -19.57
CA GLY A 383 2.51 -18.95 -19.75
C GLY A 383 3.68 -17.97 -19.70
N ARG A 384 3.46 -16.70 -19.37
CA ARG A 384 4.51 -15.68 -19.22
C ARG A 384 4.81 -15.37 -17.74
N TYR A 385 6.05 -14.96 -17.47
CA TYR A 385 6.44 -14.37 -16.19
C TYR A 385 5.98 -12.93 -16.12
N LEU A 386 5.70 -12.45 -14.92
CA LEU A 386 5.45 -11.03 -14.65
C LEU A 386 6.75 -10.26 -14.53
N ARG A 387 6.82 -9.07 -15.12
CA ARG A 387 7.93 -8.13 -14.94
C ARG A 387 7.48 -6.89 -14.20
N HIS A 388 8.40 -6.18 -13.57
CA HIS A 388 8.09 -4.91 -12.92
C HIS A 388 7.58 -3.85 -13.91
N GLU A 389 8.02 -3.91 -15.18
CA GLU A 389 7.52 -3.05 -16.26
C GLU A 389 6.07 -3.36 -16.68
N ASP A 390 5.59 -4.57 -16.40
CA ASP A 390 4.21 -4.99 -16.68
C ASP A 390 3.24 -4.46 -15.63
N LEU A 391 3.68 -3.78 -14.57
CA LEU A 391 2.85 -3.29 -13.46
C LEU A 391 2.81 -1.75 -13.40
N LEU A 392 1.65 -1.18 -13.06
CA LEU A 392 1.43 0.27 -12.94
C LEU A 392 1.86 0.85 -11.58
N LYS A 393 1.87 0.05 -10.52
CA LYS A 393 2.39 0.39 -9.18
C LYS A 393 3.05 -0.84 -8.57
N GLY A 394 4.21 -0.67 -7.95
CA GLY A 394 4.81 -1.68 -7.08
C GLY A 394 4.01 -1.85 -5.78
N PRO A 395 4.11 -3.01 -5.10
CA PRO A 395 3.45 -3.24 -3.82
C PRO A 395 3.95 -2.22 -2.78
N PRO A 396 3.14 -1.84 -1.77
CA PRO A 396 3.60 -0.98 -0.70
C PRO A 396 4.80 -1.65 0.00
N LYS A 397 5.96 -0.97 0.02
CA LYS A 397 7.12 -1.43 0.80
C LYS A 397 6.68 -1.62 2.25
N LYS A 398 6.88 -2.82 2.78
CA LYS A 398 6.77 -3.10 4.21
C LYS A 398 7.78 -2.19 4.91
N GLN A 399 7.29 -1.17 5.61
CA GLN A 399 8.11 -0.27 6.40
C GLN A 399 8.57 -1.08 7.63
N ASP A 400 9.88 -1.19 7.84
CA ASP A 400 10.43 -1.90 9.00
C ASP A 400 10.05 -1.13 10.28
N ASP A 401 9.20 -1.75 11.09
CA ASP A 401 8.71 -1.22 12.37
C ASP A 401 9.74 -1.42 13.50
N ASP A 402 10.94 -0.89 13.34
CA ASP A 402 11.89 -0.73 14.45
C ASP A 402 12.36 0.74 14.47
N GLU A 403 12.10 1.42 15.60
CA GLU A 403 12.39 2.83 15.93
C GLU A 403 11.34 3.89 15.54
N VAL A 404 10.22 3.98 16.30
CA VAL A 404 9.73 5.31 16.73
C VAL A 404 9.21 5.23 18.17
N SER A 405 9.91 5.95 19.04
CA SER A 405 9.64 6.20 20.45
C SER A 405 8.28 6.83 20.69
N LEU A 406 7.57 6.31 21.69
CA LEU A 406 6.41 6.94 22.32
C LEU A 406 6.84 8.20 23.06
N GLU A 407 6.63 9.40 22.49
CA GLU A 407 6.49 10.64 23.28
C GLU A 407 5.83 11.78 22.49
N ALA A 408 4.59 12.11 22.92
CA ALA A 408 3.90 13.41 22.84
C ALA A 408 3.48 13.91 21.41
N VAL A 409 2.35 14.56 21.14
CA VAL A 409 1.52 15.52 21.88
C VAL A 409 0.10 15.51 21.30
N ASN A 410 -0.89 15.68 22.18
CA ASN A 410 -2.26 16.06 21.84
C ASN A 410 -2.33 17.30 20.92
N HIS A 411 -2.73 17.13 19.66
CA HIS A 411 -3.49 18.15 18.95
C HIS A 411 -4.65 17.52 18.18
N ARG A 412 -5.81 17.52 18.83
CA ARG A 412 -7.11 17.45 18.19
C ARG A 412 -7.28 18.70 17.32
N THR A 413 -7.28 18.53 16.00
CA THR A 413 -7.96 19.46 15.09
C THR A 413 -9.28 18.84 14.69
N SER A 414 -10.35 19.42 15.22
CA SER A 414 -11.74 19.20 14.83
C SER A 414 -11.93 19.53 13.36
N PHE A 415 -12.07 18.50 12.51
CA PHE A 415 -12.63 18.67 11.18
C PHE A 415 -14.16 18.69 11.28
N SER A 416 -14.73 19.78 10.77
CA SER A 416 -16.16 20.10 10.78
C SER A 416 -16.99 19.06 10.03
N ALA A 417 -18.10 18.67 10.66
CA ALA A 417 -19.12 17.76 10.13
C ALA A 417 -20.13 18.46 9.18
N ASP A 418 -19.89 19.71 8.78
CA ASP A 418 -20.88 20.51 8.02
C ASP A 418 -20.89 20.25 6.50
N GLY A 419 -19.89 19.58 5.93
CA GLY A 419 -19.86 19.29 4.49
C GLY A 419 -20.82 18.18 4.02
N LYS A 420 -21.29 17.32 4.93
CA LYS A 420 -22.12 16.14 4.57
C LYS A 420 -23.63 16.36 4.61
N ARG A 421 -24.10 17.53 5.07
CA ARG A 421 -25.54 17.83 5.19
C ARG A 421 -26.15 18.59 4.00
N PHE A 422 -25.34 19.19 3.13
CA PHE A 422 -25.88 19.99 2.02
C PHE A 422 -26.32 19.14 0.82
N VAL A 423 -25.74 17.95 0.61
CA VAL A 423 -26.09 17.06 -0.49
C VAL A 423 -27.43 16.33 -0.24
N SER A 424 -27.83 16.12 1.02
CA SER A 424 -29.11 15.47 1.33
C SER A 424 -30.32 16.41 1.28
N MET A 425 -30.14 17.74 1.32
CA MET A 425 -31.24 18.71 1.32
C MET A 425 -31.67 19.17 -0.08
N LEU A 426 -30.79 19.10 -1.08
CA LEU A 426 -31.15 19.44 -2.47
C LEU A 426 -31.88 18.32 -3.23
N GLN A 427 -32.02 17.13 -2.62
CA GLN A 427 -32.69 15.98 -3.22
C GLN A 427 -34.18 15.83 -2.87
N THR A 428 -34.74 16.67 -1.98
CA THR A 428 -36.06 16.40 -1.39
C THR A 428 -37.25 16.98 -2.16
N GLU A 429 -37.08 17.82 -3.19
CA GLU A 429 -38.24 18.46 -3.86
C GLU A 429 -38.36 18.24 -5.37
N ALA A 430 -37.57 17.38 -6.00
CA ALA A 430 -37.71 17.10 -7.44
C ALA A 430 -37.25 15.71 -7.89
N ALA A 431 -37.84 14.62 -7.36
CA ALA A 431 -37.67 13.29 -7.98
C ALA A 431 -38.67 12.24 -7.45
N GLU A 432 -39.87 12.14 -8.03
CA GLU A 432 -40.72 10.94 -7.84
C GLU A 432 -40.56 9.89 -8.97
N THR A 433 -39.77 10.13 -10.03
CA THR A 433 -39.68 9.16 -11.15
C THR A 433 -38.31 9.02 -11.86
N ALA A 434 -37.21 9.62 -11.37
CA ALA A 434 -35.89 9.48 -12.03
C ALA A 434 -34.99 8.45 -11.31
N PRO A 435 -34.24 7.59 -12.03
CA PRO A 435 -33.24 6.72 -11.42
C PRO A 435 -32.09 7.57 -10.84
N SER A 436 -31.84 7.44 -9.53
CA SER A 436 -30.78 8.16 -8.83
C SER A 436 -29.39 7.73 -9.33
N ALA A 437 -28.54 8.69 -9.70
CA ALA A 437 -27.12 8.44 -9.97
C ALA A 437 -26.46 7.90 -8.68
N THR A 438 -26.03 6.64 -8.70
CA THR A 438 -25.36 6.00 -7.56
C THR A 438 -23.87 6.31 -7.62
N ALA A 439 -23.40 7.20 -6.74
CA ALA A 439 -21.98 7.32 -6.45
C ALA A 439 -21.52 5.98 -5.82
N VAL A 440 -20.57 5.30 -6.46
CA VAL A 440 -20.10 3.98 -6.01
C VAL A 440 -19.03 4.18 -4.94
N GLY A 441 -19.44 4.66 -3.76
CA GLY A 441 -18.55 5.01 -2.64
C GLY A 441 -18.49 3.98 -1.50
N ASP A 442 -19.47 3.09 -1.37
CA ASP A 442 -19.65 2.29 -0.14
C ASP A 442 -19.26 0.80 -0.26
N ARG A 443 -18.71 0.37 -1.40
CA ARG A 443 -18.25 -1.02 -1.58
C ARG A 443 -16.73 -1.12 -1.43
N PRO A 444 -16.20 -1.75 -0.36
CA PRO A 444 -14.77 -1.72 -0.02
C PRO A 444 -13.84 -2.36 -1.06
N ALA A 445 -14.37 -3.11 -2.03
CA ALA A 445 -13.59 -3.68 -3.12
C ALA A 445 -13.37 -2.70 -4.30
N ILE A 446 -14.30 -1.77 -4.56
CA ILE A 446 -14.23 -0.85 -5.71
C ILE A 446 -13.49 0.44 -5.34
N THR A 447 -13.59 0.88 -4.09
CA THR A 447 -12.94 2.09 -3.59
C THR A 447 -11.42 2.07 -3.73
N THR A 448 -10.79 0.89 -3.70
CA THR A 448 -9.33 0.71 -3.91
C THR A 448 -8.88 1.10 -5.31
N PHE A 449 -9.76 1.04 -6.31
CA PHE A 449 -9.45 1.35 -7.72
C PHE A 449 -9.66 2.82 -8.08
N ILE A 450 -10.30 3.59 -7.20
CA ILE A 450 -10.54 5.00 -7.41
C ILE A 450 -9.25 5.74 -7.01
N PRO A 451 -8.56 6.43 -7.94
CA PRO A 451 -7.38 7.21 -7.57
C PRO A 451 -7.74 8.23 -6.49
N PRO A 452 -6.83 8.52 -5.53
CA PRO A 452 -7.10 9.51 -4.49
C PRO A 452 -7.42 10.87 -5.13
N GLY A 453 -8.38 11.60 -4.55
CA GLY A 453 -8.87 12.87 -5.10
C GLY A 453 -9.86 12.72 -6.25
N ARG A 454 -10.47 11.53 -6.41
CA ARG A 454 -11.48 11.24 -7.42
C ARG A 454 -12.68 10.52 -6.82
N THR A 455 -13.83 10.68 -7.48
CA THR A 455 -15.09 10.02 -7.17
C THR A 455 -15.57 9.22 -8.39
N ALA A 456 -15.97 7.97 -8.16
CA ALA A 456 -16.41 7.09 -9.24
C ALA A 456 -17.92 7.16 -9.49
N PHE A 457 -18.28 7.28 -10.77
CA PHE A 457 -19.65 7.28 -11.25
C PHE A 457 -19.88 6.13 -12.21
N SER A 458 -21.04 5.49 -12.10
CA SER A 458 -21.51 4.45 -13.02
C SER A 458 -22.38 5.08 -14.11
N ILE A 459 -21.91 5.07 -15.36
CA ILE A 459 -22.63 5.63 -16.52
C ILE A 459 -23.07 4.50 -17.45
N PRO A 460 -24.34 4.40 -17.84
CA PRO A 460 -24.77 3.46 -18.87
C PRO A 460 -24.00 3.65 -20.19
N LEU A 461 -23.50 2.57 -20.79
CA LEU A 461 -22.68 2.61 -22.02
C LEU A 461 -23.40 3.33 -23.18
N ASN A 462 -24.72 3.18 -23.28
CA ASN A 462 -25.54 3.84 -24.29
C ASN A 462 -25.72 5.36 -24.08
N ARG A 463 -25.24 5.90 -22.95
CA ARG A 463 -25.14 7.35 -22.72
C ARG A 463 -23.77 7.92 -23.10
N ILE A 464 -22.82 7.08 -23.50
CA ILE A 464 -21.46 7.50 -23.87
C ILE A 464 -21.23 7.24 -25.36
N PHE A 465 -20.89 8.28 -26.12
CA PHE A 465 -20.46 8.19 -27.51
C PHE A 465 -18.95 7.93 -27.57
N GLY A 466 -18.54 6.88 -28.29
CA GLY A 466 -17.15 6.39 -28.35
C GLY A 466 -16.80 5.43 -27.20
N ALA A 467 -17.79 4.96 -26.46
CA ALA A 467 -17.61 4.07 -25.32
C ALA A 467 -17.01 2.71 -25.69
N GLU A 468 -17.24 2.27 -26.93
CA GLU A 468 -16.67 1.06 -27.54
C GLU A 468 -15.14 1.08 -27.66
N HIS A 469 -14.54 2.27 -27.56
CA HIS A 469 -13.09 2.46 -27.62
C HIS A 469 -12.45 2.64 -26.23
N LEU A 470 -13.26 2.74 -25.17
CA LEU A 470 -12.76 2.91 -23.81
C LEU A 470 -12.11 1.62 -23.30
N GLN A 471 -10.86 1.73 -22.88
CA GLN A 471 -10.16 0.71 -22.11
C GLN A 471 -10.03 1.17 -20.65
N ILE A 472 -9.89 0.23 -19.72
CA ILE A 472 -9.57 0.56 -18.33
C ILE A 472 -8.27 1.37 -18.34
N GLY A 473 -8.15 2.37 -17.47
CA GLY A 473 -6.95 3.19 -17.36
C GLY A 473 -6.84 4.30 -18.39
N ASP A 474 -7.69 4.33 -19.42
CA ASP A 474 -7.75 5.46 -20.35
C ASP A 474 -8.09 6.75 -19.60
N THR A 475 -7.28 7.78 -19.83
CA THR A 475 -7.53 9.15 -19.41
C THR A 475 -8.30 9.87 -20.52
N ILE A 476 -9.48 10.36 -20.20
CA ILE A 476 -10.43 10.94 -21.15
C ILE A 476 -10.99 12.25 -20.63
N ASP A 477 -11.31 13.15 -21.56
CA ASP A 477 -12.18 14.29 -21.26
C ASP A 477 -13.61 13.94 -21.62
N LEU A 478 -14.56 14.29 -20.74
CA LEU A 478 -15.98 14.06 -20.95
C LEU A 478 -16.69 15.37 -21.27
N LEU A 479 -17.38 15.37 -22.40
CA LEU A 479 -18.23 16.45 -22.89
C LEU A 479 -19.69 16.01 -22.79
N ALA A 480 -20.57 16.76 -22.14
CA ALA A 480 -22.00 16.45 -22.11
C ALA A 480 -22.76 17.30 -23.14
N SER A 481 -23.64 16.67 -23.91
CA SER A 481 -24.60 17.33 -24.81
C SER A 481 -26.03 16.93 -24.42
N TYR A 482 -26.97 17.88 -24.50
CA TYR A 482 -28.37 17.69 -24.09
C TYR A 482 -29.28 17.82 -25.32
N SER A 483 -30.49 17.26 -25.32
CA SER A 483 -31.46 17.55 -26.39
C SER A 483 -31.91 19.01 -26.34
N LEU A 484 -32.00 19.69 -27.49
CA LEU A 484 -32.63 21.03 -27.58
C LEU A 484 -34.16 20.94 -27.62
N GLU A 485 -34.69 19.76 -27.92
CA GLU A 485 -36.12 19.49 -27.91
C GLU A 485 -36.50 19.03 -26.51
N ARG A 486 -37.24 19.88 -25.79
CA ARG A 486 -37.82 19.51 -24.50
C ARG A 486 -39.21 18.95 -24.76
N LEU A 487 -39.39 17.66 -24.53
CA LEU A 487 -40.71 17.07 -24.33
C LEU A 487 -41.28 17.67 -23.04
N ARG A 488 -42.32 18.48 -23.21
CA ARG A 488 -43.10 19.01 -22.09
C ARG A 488 -44.38 18.19 -22.01
N ASP A 489 -44.40 17.30 -21.03
CA ASP A 489 -45.60 16.54 -20.69
C ASP A 489 -46.47 17.43 -19.82
N GLU A 490 -47.57 17.92 -20.37
CA GLU A 490 -48.59 18.64 -19.61
C GLU A 490 -49.74 17.67 -19.30
N GLU A 491 -49.96 17.43 -18.01
CA GLU A 491 -51.06 16.60 -17.52
C GLU A 491 -52.15 17.53 -16.99
N GLU A 492 -53.16 17.78 -17.82
CA GLU A 492 -54.32 18.58 -17.46
C GLU A 492 -55.39 17.66 -16.85
N THR A 493 -55.71 17.87 -15.58
CA THR A 493 -56.76 17.12 -14.86
C THR A 493 -58.06 17.91 -14.84
N GLU A 494 -59.01 17.53 -15.70
CA GLU A 494 -60.35 18.11 -15.74
C GLU A 494 -61.29 17.25 -14.87
N THR A 495 -61.74 17.77 -13.72
CA THR A 495 -62.75 17.08 -12.90
C THR A 495 -64.14 17.53 -13.33
N ARG A 496 -64.93 16.60 -13.87
CA ARG A 496 -66.30 16.88 -14.31
C ARG A 496 -67.26 17.01 -13.12
N PRO A 497 -68.43 17.65 -13.30
CA PRO A 497 -69.42 17.85 -12.24
C PRO A 497 -69.98 16.54 -11.64
N ASP A 498 -69.83 15.42 -12.34
CA ASP A 498 -70.21 14.08 -11.89
C ASP A 498 -69.14 13.41 -11.00
N GLY A 499 -68.03 14.10 -10.72
CA GLY A 499 -66.90 13.60 -9.93
C GLY A 499 -65.91 12.76 -10.71
N THR A 500 -66.09 12.57 -12.03
CA THR A 500 -65.09 11.88 -12.85
C THR A 500 -63.91 12.80 -13.15
N VAL A 501 -62.69 12.33 -12.85
CA VAL A 501 -61.44 13.04 -13.16
C VAL A 501 -60.94 12.53 -14.52
N ILE A 502 -60.90 13.42 -15.51
CA ILE A 502 -60.29 13.15 -16.80
C ILE A 502 -58.90 13.74 -16.81
N VAL A 503 -57.92 12.86 -16.90
CA VAL A 503 -56.52 13.22 -17.08
C VAL A 503 -56.25 13.29 -18.59
N ARG A 504 -55.97 14.48 -19.13
CA ARG A 504 -55.45 14.65 -20.48
C ARG A 504 -53.94 14.85 -20.39
N LYS A 505 -53.18 13.91 -20.96
CA LYS A 505 -51.75 14.07 -21.17
C LYS A 505 -51.54 14.63 -22.57
N SER A 506 -50.99 15.83 -22.67
CA SER A 506 -50.51 16.39 -23.93
C SER A 506 -49.00 16.50 -23.90
N GLU A 507 -48.33 15.84 -24.84
CA GLU A 507 -46.90 15.97 -25.07
C GLU A 507 -46.69 17.09 -26.09
N SER A 508 -46.00 18.17 -25.70
CA SER A 508 -45.62 19.24 -26.63
C SER A 508 -44.10 19.34 -26.74
N LEU A 509 -43.59 19.24 -27.97
CA LEU A 509 -42.18 19.46 -28.30
C LEU A 509 -41.97 20.97 -28.46
N THR A 510 -41.33 21.62 -27.49
CA THR A 510 -40.90 23.02 -27.65
C THR A 510 -39.42 23.06 -28.04
N PRO A 511 -39.07 23.46 -29.27
CA PRO A 511 -37.68 23.58 -29.67
C PRO A 511 -37.02 24.75 -28.93
N ARG A 512 -35.90 24.49 -28.28
CA ARG A 512 -35.08 25.53 -27.63
C ARG A 512 -34.16 26.15 -28.67
N THR A 513 -34.26 27.46 -28.89
CA THR A 513 -33.41 28.15 -29.86
C THR A 513 -31.97 28.24 -29.34
N THR A 514 -31.00 27.87 -30.18
CA THR A 514 -29.56 28.03 -29.92
C THR A 514 -28.99 29.09 -30.86
N GLN A 515 -27.93 29.79 -30.45
CA GLN A 515 -27.27 30.82 -31.26
C GLN A 515 -26.23 30.23 -32.24
N ARG A 516 -25.92 28.94 -32.16
CA ARG A 516 -24.87 28.28 -32.96
C ARG A 516 -25.41 27.56 -34.18
N SER A 517 -24.55 27.36 -35.17
CA SER A 517 -24.92 26.70 -36.42
C SER A 517 -25.18 25.21 -36.22
N TRP A 518 -25.94 24.59 -37.12
CA TRP A 518 -26.28 23.16 -37.05
C TRP A 518 -25.05 22.23 -37.04
N GLU A 519 -23.97 22.66 -37.71
CA GLU A 519 -22.70 21.95 -37.75
C GLU A 519 -21.99 21.95 -36.39
N GLU A 520 -22.13 23.02 -35.61
CA GLU A 520 -21.54 23.15 -34.27
C GLU A 520 -22.32 22.40 -33.18
N THR A 521 -23.59 22.09 -33.43
CA THR A 521 -24.50 21.48 -32.45
C THR A 521 -24.68 19.97 -32.61
N PHE A 522 -23.92 19.32 -33.50
CA PHE A 522 -24.03 17.89 -33.80
C PHE A 522 -25.48 17.43 -34.03
N GLY A 523 -26.30 18.22 -34.75
CA GLY A 523 -27.73 17.92 -34.92
C GLY A 523 -28.66 18.76 -34.03
N ASN A 524 -29.75 18.13 -33.55
CA ASN A 524 -30.78 18.74 -32.69
C ASN A 524 -30.36 18.82 -31.19
N ARG A 525 -29.06 18.83 -30.90
CA ARG A 525 -28.52 18.79 -29.53
C ARG A 525 -27.89 20.13 -29.15
N ALA A 526 -27.80 20.38 -27.84
CA ALA A 526 -27.20 21.58 -27.28
C ALA A 526 -25.68 21.51 -27.38
N GLU A 527 -25.02 22.66 -27.18
CA GLU A 527 -23.56 22.77 -27.19
C GLU A 527 -22.92 21.74 -26.24
N PRO A 528 -21.87 21.03 -26.67
CA PRO A 528 -21.13 20.14 -25.79
C PRO A 528 -20.41 20.97 -24.72
N TRP A 529 -20.64 20.65 -23.45
CA TRP A 529 -19.98 21.30 -22.31
C TRP A 529 -19.00 20.33 -21.66
N PHE A 530 -17.79 20.80 -21.32
CA PHE A 530 -16.85 20.02 -20.54
C PHE A 530 -17.41 19.79 -19.14
N VAL A 531 -17.59 18.52 -18.78
CA VAL A 531 -18.15 18.12 -17.48
C VAL A 531 -17.14 17.43 -16.59
N ALA A 532 -16.11 16.81 -17.18
CA ALA A 532 -14.96 16.28 -16.46
C ALA A 532 -13.71 16.32 -17.34
N SER A 533 -12.57 16.73 -16.79
CA SER A 533 -11.26 16.58 -17.45
C SER A 533 -10.47 15.45 -16.82
N ASP A 534 -9.65 14.80 -17.63
CA ASP A 534 -8.74 13.71 -17.22
C ASP A 534 -9.44 12.56 -16.51
N ALA A 535 -10.74 12.36 -16.73
CA ALA A 535 -11.50 11.29 -16.12
C ALA A 535 -10.86 9.94 -16.47
N ILE A 536 -10.81 9.01 -15.51
CA ILE A 536 -10.15 7.71 -15.71
C ILE A 536 -11.23 6.64 -15.79
N VAL A 537 -11.17 5.81 -16.83
CA VAL A 537 -12.02 4.62 -16.91
C VAL A 537 -11.53 3.60 -15.90
N VAL A 538 -12.32 3.31 -14.86
CA VAL A 538 -11.90 2.45 -13.74
C VAL A 538 -12.30 1.00 -13.96
N ALA A 539 -13.48 0.76 -14.54
CA ALA A 539 -13.94 -0.59 -14.84
C ALA A 539 -15.04 -0.61 -15.93
N PRO A 540 -14.96 -1.50 -16.92
CA PRO A 540 -16.11 -1.90 -17.71
C PRO A 540 -16.94 -2.87 -16.87
N VAL A 541 -18.18 -2.51 -16.53
CA VAL A 541 -19.06 -3.44 -15.83
C VAL A 541 -19.79 -4.27 -16.88
N GLY A 542 -19.20 -5.42 -17.23
CA GLY A 542 -19.84 -6.46 -18.02
C GLY A 542 -19.01 -6.91 -19.23
N PHE A 543 -18.04 -7.80 -18.99
CA PHE A 543 -17.57 -8.72 -20.03
C PHE A 543 -18.07 -10.13 -19.73
N PRO A 544 -18.60 -10.85 -20.74
CA PRO A 544 -18.67 -10.47 -22.15
C PRO A 544 -19.75 -9.42 -22.41
N ALA A 545 -19.52 -8.51 -23.36
CA ALA A 545 -20.57 -7.64 -23.87
C ALA A 545 -21.75 -8.54 -24.28
N PRO A 546 -22.95 -8.39 -23.67
CA PRO A 546 -24.08 -9.19 -24.09
C PRO A 546 -24.30 -8.92 -25.58
N ALA A 547 -24.56 -9.97 -26.36
CA ALA A 547 -24.82 -9.89 -27.80
C ALA A 547 -25.94 -8.88 -28.17
N ALA A 548 -26.72 -8.42 -27.18
CA ALA A 548 -27.68 -7.34 -27.28
C ALA A 548 -27.05 -5.95 -27.61
N ALA A 549 -25.86 -5.62 -27.10
CA ALA A 549 -25.22 -4.33 -27.37
C ALA A 549 -24.74 -4.21 -28.83
N LEU A 550 -24.21 -5.30 -29.40
CA LEU A 550 -23.87 -5.38 -30.82
C LEU A 550 -25.12 -5.39 -31.72
N ARG A 551 -26.25 -5.93 -31.24
CA ARG A 551 -27.52 -5.95 -31.99
C ARG A 551 -28.23 -4.58 -32.00
N ALA A 552 -28.06 -3.78 -30.94
CA ALA A 552 -28.63 -2.42 -30.84
C ALA A 552 -27.92 -1.42 -31.76
N ILE A 553 -26.61 -1.57 -31.99
CA ILE A 553 -25.84 -0.69 -32.88
C ILE A 553 -26.04 -1.06 -34.36
N GLN A 554 -26.38 -2.31 -34.68
CA GLN A 554 -26.49 -2.80 -36.07
C GLN A 554 -27.93 -2.85 -36.64
N SER A 555 -28.95 -2.43 -35.89
CA SER A 555 -30.35 -2.51 -36.35
C SER A 555 -30.90 -1.12 -36.71
N PRO A 556 -30.91 -0.70 -38.00
CA PRO A 556 -31.41 0.62 -38.40
C PRO A 556 -32.94 0.77 -38.43
N ALA A 557 -33.72 -0.13 -37.81
CA ALA A 557 -35.18 -0.13 -37.96
C ALA A 557 -35.99 -0.70 -36.77
N ALA A 558 -35.53 -0.53 -35.52
CA ALA A 558 -36.36 -0.84 -34.36
C ALA A 558 -37.20 0.37 -33.96
N GLN A 559 -38.53 0.27 -34.09
CA GLN A 559 -39.48 1.29 -33.62
C GLN A 559 -39.28 1.56 -32.12
N PRO A 560 -39.35 2.84 -31.68
CA PRO A 560 -39.20 3.21 -30.28
C PRO A 560 -40.45 2.76 -29.51
N ASN A 561 -40.33 1.70 -28.71
CA ASN A 561 -41.28 1.47 -27.63
C ASN A 561 -40.91 2.44 -26.49
N ASN A 562 -41.89 3.21 -26.01
CA ASN A 562 -41.75 4.36 -25.09
C ASN A 562 -41.16 4.08 -23.70
N ASP A 563 -40.70 2.87 -23.40
CA ASP A 563 -39.98 2.53 -22.17
C ASP A 563 -38.46 2.64 -22.39
N ASN A 564 -37.99 3.79 -22.88
CA ASN A 564 -36.59 4.12 -23.16
C ASN A 564 -35.76 4.36 -21.88
N GLY A 565 -35.85 3.45 -20.91
CA GLY A 565 -34.87 3.40 -19.83
C GLY A 565 -33.51 3.05 -20.43
N PHE A 566 -32.51 3.94 -20.29
CA PHE A 566 -31.13 3.69 -20.68
C PHE A 566 -30.54 2.51 -19.88
N THR A 567 -30.89 1.29 -20.27
CA THR A 567 -30.56 0.03 -19.59
C THR A 567 -29.42 -0.68 -20.32
N GLY A 568 -28.33 0.04 -20.54
CA GLY A 568 -27.06 -0.54 -21.01
C GLY A 568 -26.20 -1.01 -19.84
N PRO A 569 -25.24 -1.93 -20.06
CA PRO A 569 -24.16 -2.18 -19.09
C PRO A 569 -23.47 -0.85 -18.75
N SER A 570 -23.05 -0.67 -17.51
CA SER A 570 -22.44 0.58 -17.10
C SER A 570 -20.91 0.56 -17.18
N VAL A 571 -20.32 1.72 -17.43
CA VAL A 571 -18.88 1.98 -17.31
C VAL A 571 -18.67 2.80 -16.05
N ILE A 572 -17.72 2.39 -15.21
CA ILE A 572 -17.31 3.16 -14.04
C ILE A 572 -16.20 4.11 -14.45
N ILE A 573 -16.44 5.41 -14.27
CA ILE A 573 -15.48 6.48 -14.56
C ILE A 573 -15.16 7.22 -13.26
N ALA A 574 -13.88 7.32 -12.92
CA ALA A 574 -13.39 8.14 -11.81
C ALA A 574 -13.14 9.56 -12.29
N VAL A 575 -14.00 10.46 -11.81
CA VAL A 575 -13.98 11.89 -12.08
C VAL A 575 -13.23 12.58 -10.94
N ALA A 576 -12.39 13.57 -11.23
CA ALA A 576 -11.70 14.34 -10.20
C ALA A 576 -12.69 15.02 -9.25
N ASP A 577 -12.38 15.13 -7.95
CA ASP A 577 -13.31 15.63 -6.94
C ASP A 577 -13.85 17.04 -7.25
N GLN A 578 -13.04 17.88 -7.92
CA GLN A 578 -13.43 19.21 -8.40
C GLN A 578 -14.46 19.21 -9.55
N ASP A 579 -14.60 18.09 -10.27
CA ASP A 579 -15.51 17.92 -11.41
C ASP A 579 -16.77 17.12 -11.04
N VAL A 580 -16.87 16.66 -9.80
CA VAL A 580 -17.99 15.84 -9.31
C VAL A 580 -19.33 16.56 -9.45
N GLU A 581 -19.39 17.85 -9.13
CA GLU A 581 -20.62 18.65 -9.21
C GLU A 581 -21.13 18.86 -10.66
N PRO A 582 -20.33 19.38 -11.61
CA PRO A 582 -20.79 19.52 -12.99
C PRO A 582 -21.10 18.17 -13.63
N PHE A 583 -20.30 17.15 -13.33
CA PHE A 583 -20.52 15.80 -13.84
C PHE A 583 -21.80 15.16 -13.28
N ALA A 584 -22.05 15.25 -11.97
CA ALA A 584 -23.27 14.74 -11.34
C ALA A 584 -24.53 15.46 -11.87
N THR A 585 -24.43 16.78 -12.10
CA THR A 585 -25.52 17.58 -12.69
C THR A 585 -25.85 17.11 -14.11
N ALA A 586 -24.82 16.83 -14.92
CA ALA A 586 -24.99 16.27 -16.26
C ALA A 586 -25.61 14.86 -16.22
N MET A 587 -25.18 14.01 -15.29
CA MET A 587 -25.72 12.65 -15.10
C MET A 587 -27.19 12.65 -14.70
N ALA A 588 -27.60 13.58 -13.84
CA ALA A 588 -28.99 13.74 -13.38
C ALA A 588 -29.94 14.15 -14.51
N SER A 589 -29.43 14.78 -15.57
CA SER A 589 -30.22 15.14 -16.74
C SER A 589 -30.48 13.91 -17.60
N ARG A 590 -31.75 13.49 -17.75
CA ARG A 590 -32.14 12.24 -18.43
C ARG A 590 -31.62 12.12 -19.87
N ASP A 591 -31.55 13.24 -20.59
CA ASP A 591 -31.20 13.27 -22.02
C ASP A 591 -29.73 13.59 -22.31
N ALA A 592 -28.89 13.70 -21.26
CA ALA A 592 -27.48 14.01 -21.46
C ALA A 592 -26.75 12.80 -22.09
N LEU A 593 -26.12 13.04 -23.24
CA LEU A 593 -25.14 12.14 -23.83
C LEU A 593 -23.73 12.68 -23.58
N PHE A 594 -22.84 11.80 -23.16
CA PHE A 594 -21.44 12.08 -22.94
C PHE A 594 -20.65 11.71 -24.20
N THR A 595 -19.80 12.60 -24.69
CA THR A 595 -18.84 12.34 -25.75
C THR A 595 -17.46 12.25 -25.13
N VAL A 596 -16.73 11.19 -25.47
CA VAL A 596 -15.37 10.94 -24.99
C VAL A 596 -14.38 11.64 -25.92
N ALA A 597 -13.50 12.47 -25.37
CA ALA A 597 -12.29 12.92 -26.04
C ALA A 597 -11.08 12.18 -25.46
N PHE A 598 -10.45 11.34 -26.27
CA PHE A 598 -9.28 10.56 -25.88
C PHE A 598 -8.05 11.45 -25.80
N HIS A 599 -7.33 11.38 -24.70
CA HIS A 599 -5.95 11.84 -24.67
C HIS A 599 -5.15 10.88 -25.53
N ALA A 600 -4.39 11.38 -26.51
CA ALA A 600 -3.48 10.52 -27.26
C ALA A 600 -2.52 9.91 -26.24
N ALA A 601 -2.63 8.59 -26.02
CA ALA A 601 -1.87 7.86 -25.01
C ALA A 601 -0.46 8.40 -24.98
N GLU A 602 -0.14 9.15 -23.93
CA GLU A 602 1.10 9.90 -23.84
C GLU A 602 2.18 8.83 -23.74
N SER A 603 2.69 8.43 -24.91
CA SER A 603 3.72 7.42 -25.00
C SER A 603 4.92 8.06 -24.32
N GLN A 604 5.08 7.70 -23.05
CA GLN A 604 6.30 7.84 -22.26
C GLN A 604 7.40 6.98 -22.90
N SER A 605 7.60 7.12 -24.21
CA SER A 605 8.88 6.92 -24.82
C SER A 605 9.77 7.99 -24.21
N THR A 606 10.41 7.61 -23.11
CA THR A 606 11.69 8.16 -22.68
C THR A 606 12.68 7.87 -23.80
N SER A 607 12.48 8.49 -24.96
CA SER A 607 13.55 8.66 -25.92
C SER A 607 14.64 9.38 -25.14
N PRO A 608 15.82 8.77 -24.93
CA PRO A 608 16.87 9.30 -24.04
C PRO A 608 17.41 10.67 -24.48
N ARG A 609 16.85 11.24 -25.56
CA ARG A 609 17.17 12.55 -26.11
C ARG A 609 16.21 13.66 -25.70
N ARG A 610 15.09 13.40 -25.00
CA ARG A 610 14.15 14.45 -24.56
C ARG A 610 13.96 14.45 -23.04
N LYS A 611 14.02 15.64 -22.43
CA LYS A 611 13.72 15.90 -21.01
C LYS A 611 12.44 16.73 -20.93
N THR A 612 11.55 16.38 -20.01
CA THR A 612 10.36 17.19 -19.72
C THR A 612 10.72 18.21 -18.65
N ILE A 613 10.63 19.50 -18.99
CA ILE A 613 10.98 20.62 -18.11
C ILE A 613 9.73 21.32 -17.61
N ALA A 614 9.83 21.89 -16.41
CA ALA A 614 8.78 22.72 -15.83
C ALA A 614 8.76 24.11 -16.48
N ILE A 615 7.56 24.60 -16.82
CA ILE A 615 7.35 25.98 -17.28
C ILE A 615 6.30 26.69 -16.42
N ALA A 616 6.41 28.02 -16.31
CA ALA A 616 5.47 28.84 -15.57
C ALA A 616 4.12 28.92 -16.32
N PRO A 617 2.98 28.51 -15.73
CA PRO A 617 1.68 28.55 -16.42
C PRO A 617 1.09 29.95 -16.51
N GLU A 618 1.49 30.83 -15.61
CA GLU A 618 1.12 32.24 -15.54
C GLU A 618 2.33 33.07 -15.13
N THR A 619 2.19 34.39 -15.13
CA THR A 619 3.27 35.28 -14.69
C THR A 619 3.40 35.19 -13.17
N ILE A 620 4.51 34.66 -12.68
CA ILE A 620 4.81 34.57 -11.26
C ILE A 620 5.74 35.73 -10.89
N ALA A 621 5.30 36.57 -9.96
CA ALA A 621 6.08 37.74 -9.54
C ALA A 621 7.36 37.33 -8.79
N ALA A 622 8.41 38.12 -8.96
CA ALA A 622 9.62 38.05 -8.17
C ALA A 622 9.28 38.15 -6.69
N TYR A 623 10.08 37.48 -5.87
CA TYR A 623 9.97 37.45 -4.42
C TYR A 623 8.70 36.77 -3.89
N SER A 624 7.91 36.14 -4.74
CA SER A 624 6.86 35.24 -4.31
C SER A 624 7.45 33.88 -3.91
N GLU A 625 6.81 33.24 -2.93
CA GLU A 625 7.10 31.85 -2.58
C GLU A 625 6.58 30.94 -3.69
N LEU A 626 7.43 30.04 -4.18
CA LEU A 626 6.98 28.99 -5.07
C LEU A 626 6.23 27.95 -4.25
N SER A 627 4.91 28.08 -4.23
CA SER A 627 4.00 27.07 -3.69
C SER A 627 3.38 26.23 -4.81
N GLU A 628 2.86 25.06 -4.46
CA GLU A 628 2.11 24.23 -5.41
C GLU A 628 0.89 24.98 -5.98
N THR A 629 0.25 25.83 -5.18
CA THR A 629 -0.90 26.64 -5.61
C THR A 629 -0.48 27.78 -6.55
N ALA A 630 0.61 28.49 -6.22
CA ALA A 630 1.15 29.56 -7.06
C ALA A 630 1.64 29.00 -8.41
N TRP A 631 2.15 27.77 -8.42
CA TRP A 631 2.61 27.15 -9.65
C TRP A 631 1.49 26.50 -10.45
N LYS A 632 0.45 25.89 -9.86
CA LYS A 632 -0.69 25.36 -10.64
C LYS A 632 -1.52 26.50 -11.27
N GLY A 633 -1.55 27.67 -10.64
CA GLY A 633 -2.46 28.75 -11.01
C GLY A 633 -3.91 28.26 -10.99
N ASN A 634 -4.75 28.76 -11.91
CA ASN A 634 -6.11 28.24 -12.13
C ASN A 634 -6.15 26.95 -12.98
N ARG A 635 -5.00 26.35 -13.29
CA ARG A 635 -4.93 25.17 -14.17
C ARG A 635 -4.82 23.89 -13.36
N ARG A 636 -5.44 22.84 -13.90
CA ARG A 636 -5.56 21.52 -13.25
C ARG A 636 -4.26 20.73 -13.29
N ASP A 637 -3.46 20.95 -14.34
CA ASP A 637 -2.18 20.29 -14.54
C ASP A 637 -0.99 21.23 -14.52
N ILE A 638 0.12 20.66 -14.06
CA ILE A 638 1.41 21.31 -14.07
C ILE A 638 1.84 21.47 -15.53
N THR A 639 2.02 22.72 -15.94
CA THR A 639 2.43 23.01 -17.32
C THR A 639 3.89 22.60 -17.48
N THR A 640 4.11 21.57 -18.31
CA THR A 640 5.45 21.10 -18.66
C THR A 640 5.67 21.21 -20.16
N ARG A 641 6.94 21.17 -20.58
CA ARG A 641 7.33 21.18 -21.98
C ARG A 641 8.39 20.11 -22.22
N SER A 642 8.19 19.26 -23.22
CA SER A 642 9.24 18.34 -23.67
C SER A 642 10.25 19.08 -24.53
N VAL A 643 11.52 19.05 -24.14
CA VAL A 643 12.63 19.70 -24.84
C VAL A 643 13.75 18.71 -25.14
N SER A 644 14.59 19.00 -26.14
CA SER A 644 15.75 18.16 -26.44
C SER A 644 16.82 18.33 -25.37
N THR A 645 17.36 17.23 -24.86
CA THR A 645 18.53 17.22 -23.95
C THR A 645 19.79 17.79 -24.60
N SER A 646 19.86 17.82 -25.93
CA SER A 646 20.97 18.38 -26.69
C SER A 646 20.88 19.90 -26.88
N ASP A 647 19.77 20.53 -26.49
CA ASP A 647 19.59 21.96 -26.67
C ASP A 647 20.23 22.73 -25.50
N PRO A 648 21.29 23.52 -25.74
CA PRO A 648 22.02 24.21 -24.68
C PRO A 648 21.15 25.24 -23.94
N GLN A 649 20.07 25.75 -24.55
CA GLN A 649 19.18 26.71 -23.90
C GLN A 649 18.46 26.12 -22.69
N PHE A 650 18.20 24.81 -22.70
CA PHE A 650 17.48 24.10 -21.64
C PHE A 650 18.40 23.22 -20.78
N ALA A 651 19.72 23.36 -20.91
CA ALA A 651 20.68 22.56 -20.16
C ALA A 651 20.53 22.73 -18.64
N GLN A 652 20.13 23.92 -18.18
CA GLN A 652 19.90 24.25 -16.77
C GLN A 652 18.41 24.23 -16.38
N ALA A 653 17.52 23.85 -17.29
CA ALA A 653 16.09 23.83 -17.03
C ALA A 653 15.73 22.67 -16.08
N LEU A 654 15.00 23.01 -15.02
CA LEU A 654 14.59 22.07 -13.99
C LEU A 654 13.48 21.13 -14.52
N ALA A 655 13.63 19.84 -14.25
CA ALA A 655 12.55 18.87 -14.40
C ALA A 655 11.50 19.08 -13.30
N LEU A 656 10.32 18.49 -13.52
CA LEU A 656 9.22 18.48 -12.56
C LEU A 656 9.64 18.08 -11.13
N PRO A 657 10.38 16.97 -10.91
CA PRO A 657 10.77 16.57 -9.54
C PRO A 657 11.84 17.50 -8.94
N GLU A 658 12.72 18.06 -9.77
CA GLU A 658 13.74 19.02 -9.35
C GLU A 658 13.09 20.33 -8.88
N LEU A 659 12.03 20.77 -9.56
CA LEU A 659 11.27 21.96 -9.14
C LEU A 659 10.47 21.71 -7.85
N GLN A 660 9.87 20.53 -7.68
CA GLN A 660 9.14 20.16 -6.47
C GLN A 660 10.04 20.21 -5.22
N ALA A 661 11.32 19.86 -5.35
CA ALA A 661 12.30 19.99 -4.28
C ALA A 661 12.60 21.45 -3.88
N LEU A 662 12.18 22.42 -4.70
CA LEU A 662 12.32 23.86 -4.46
C LEU A 662 11.01 24.52 -4.00
N TYR A 663 9.95 23.76 -3.72
CA TYR A 663 8.75 24.33 -3.11
C TYR A 663 9.06 24.96 -1.75
N GLY A 664 8.47 26.13 -1.49
CA GLY A 664 8.77 26.97 -0.33
C GLY A 664 9.97 27.91 -0.53
N ARG A 665 10.71 27.80 -1.65
CA ARG A 665 11.76 28.77 -2.01
C ARG A 665 11.14 30.01 -2.64
N VAL A 666 11.81 31.13 -2.47
CA VAL A 666 11.37 32.43 -3.01
C VAL A 666 12.03 32.71 -4.36
N LEU A 667 11.26 33.15 -5.35
CA LEU A 667 11.79 33.51 -6.67
C LEU A 667 12.61 34.82 -6.60
N LYS A 668 13.74 34.85 -7.30
CA LYS A 668 14.64 36.01 -7.40
C LYS A 668 14.19 37.02 -8.45
N ARG A 669 13.52 36.56 -9.52
CA ARG A 669 13.05 37.37 -10.65
C ARG A 669 11.66 36.94 -11.10
N ASP A 670 10.96 37.83 -11.80
CA ASP A 670 9.67 37.52 -12.40
C ASP A 670 9.83 36.36 -13.39
N LYS A 671 8.84 35.48 -13.43
CA LYS A 671 8.73 34.41 -14.43
C LYS A 671 7.51 34.67 -15.29
N ALA A 672 7.71 34.92 -16.57
CA ALA A 672 6.60 35.10 -17.49
C ALA A 672 5.96 33.75 -17.82
N ARG A 673 4.69 33.76 -18.24
CA ARG A 673 4.01 32.57 -18.73
C ARG A 673 4.80 31.91 -19.86
N GLY A 674 5.17 30.65 -19.67
CA GLY A 674 5.96 29.84 -20.61
C GLY A 674 7.46 29.80 -20.32
N ASP A 675 7.97 30.64 -19.41
CA ASP A 675 9.37 30.59 -18.99
C ASP A 675 9.65 29.31 -18.21
N PHE A 676 10.86 28.76 -18.39
CA PHE A 676 11.32 27.61 -17.61
C PHE A 676 12.05 28.06 -16.34
N PHE A 677 12.16 27.15 -15.37
CA PHE A 677 12.86 27.40 -14.11
C PHE A 677 14.28 26.84 -14.15
N THR A 678 15.20 27.55 -13.48
CA THR A 678 16.60 27.19 -13.24
C THR A 678 16.89 27.35 -11.75
N ALA A 679 17.92 26.69 -11.24
CA ALA A 679 18.29 26.81 -9.82
C ALA A 679 18.63 28.27 -9.42
N ASP A 680 19.20 29.04 -10.34
CA ASP A 680 19.58 30.45 -10.13
C ASP A 680 18.38 31.40 -10.02
N ASP A 681 17.18 30.92 -10.33
CA ASP A 681 15.94 31.68 -10.18
C ASP A 681 15.48 31.76 -8.73
N PHE A 682 16.08 31.02 -7.80
CA PHE A 682 15.62 30.93 -6.41
C PHE A 682 16.61 31.59 -5.46
N LEU A 683 16.06 32.24 -4.43
CA LEU A 683 16.83 32.76 -3.30
C LEU A 683 17.24 31.62 -2.34
N PRO A 684 18.26 31.84 -1.49
CA PRO A 684 18.69 30.85 -0.49
C PRO A 684 17.56 30.39 0.43
N GLU A 685 17.73 29.21 1.02
CA GLU A 685 16.74 28.61 1.92
C GLU A 685 16.50 29.51 3.13
N GLY A 686 15.25 29.56 3.61
CA GLY A 686 14.87 30.38 4.77
C GLY A 686 14.62 31.86 4.45
N THR A 687 14.72 32.28 3.18
CA THR A 687 14.31 33.63 2.77
C THR A 687 12.78 33.76 2.90
N ALA A 688 12.30 34.72 3.69
CA ALA A 688 10.87 35.00 3.81
C ALA A 688 10.32 35.64 2.52
N SER A 689 9.14 35.21 2.08
CA SER A 689 8.51 35.72 0.86
C SER A 689 8.03 37.17 0.99
N GLY A 690 7.81 37.81 -0.16
CA GLY A 690 7.42 39.20 -0.28
C GLY A 690 8.59 40.17 -0.39
N ILE A 691 8.31 41.46 -0.27
CA ILE A 691 9.28 42.54 -0.50
C ILE A 691 10.50 42.44 0.43
N ALA A 692 10.34 41.84 1.62
CA ALA A 692 11.43 41.56 2.55
C ALA A 692 12.55 40.71 1.95
N ALA A 693 12.24 39.82 1.00
CA ALA A 693 13.23 38.99 0.30
C ALA A 693 14.22 39.83 -0.54
N THR A 694 13.86 41.07 -0.88
CA THR A 694 14.72 41.98 -1.63
C THR A 694 15.82 42.61 -0.77
N ALA A 695 15.67 42.57 0.56
CA ALA A 695 16.56 43.26 1.49
C ALA A 695 17.92 42.57 1.54
N ARG A 696 18.96 43.33 1.21
CA ARG A 696 20.35 42.90 1.45
C ARG A 696 20.64 42.84 2.95
N VAL A 697 21.52 41.92 3.34
CA VAL A 697 22.01 41.83 4.73
C VAL A 697 22.62 43.18 5.12
N GLY A 698 22.19 43.73 6.25
CA GLY A 698 22.62 45.06 6.73
C GLY A 698 21.77 46.25 6.25
N PHE A 699 20.68 45.98 5.52
CA PHE A 699 19.74 46.99 5.05
C PHE A 699 18.34 46.74 5.63
N THR A 700 17.56 47.81 5.76
CA THR A 700 16.16 47.79 6.21
C THR A 700 15.28 48.35 5.09
N LEU A 701 14.14 47.69 4.87
CA LEU A 701 13.12 48.18 3.94
C LEU A 701 12.20 49.17 4.65
N LEU A 702 12.11 50.37 4.11
CA LEU A 702 11.32 51.46 4.65
C LEU A 702 10.27 51.89 3.61
N PRO A 703 8.99 51.52 3.78
CA PRO A 703 7.91 52.03 2.94
C PRO A 703 7.70 53.53 3.25
N ILE A 704 7.71 54.37 2.22
CA ILE A 704 7.53 55.82 2.31
C ILE A 704 6.46 56.26 1.31
N ALA A 705 5.61 57.18 1.73
CA ALA A 705 4.68 57.84 0.81
C ALA A 705 5.44 58.83 -0.08
N ASN A 706 5.17 58.85 -1.38
CA ASN A 706 5.85 59.74 -2.33
C ASN A 706 5.72 61.22 -1.96
N ALA A 707 4.65 61.60 -1.27
CA ALA A 707 4.45 62.96 -0.78
C ALA A 707 5.41 63.37 0.35
N GLU A 708 6.15 62.43 0.95
CA GLU A 708 7.12 62.71 2.00
C GLU A 708 8.52 63.04 1.44
N ILE A 709 8.83 62.60 0.22
CA ILE A 709 10.11 62.84 -0.46
C ILE A 709 9.84 63.27 -1.91
N GLU A 710 10.13 64.53 -2.22
CA GLU A 710 9.96 65.11 -3.55
C GLU A 710 10.80 64.36 -4.60
N GLY A 711 10.18 64.03 -5.73
CA GLY A 711 10.82 63.36 -6.87
C GLY A 711 10.95 61.85 -6.74
N LEU A 712 10.51 61.25 -5.63
CA LEU A 712 10.67 59.80 -5.38
C LEU A 712 9.88 58.92 -6.37
N ASP A 713 8.78 59.45 -6.91
CA ASP A 713 7.94 58.81 -7.92
C ASP A 713 8.59 58.71 -9.30
N SER A 714 9.70 59.43 -9.52
CA SER A 714 10.44 59.43 -10.78
C SER A 714 11.47 58.30 -10.91
N PHE A 715 11.64 57.47 -9.87
CA PHE A 715 12.64 56.41 -9.83
C PHE A 715 12.01 55.01 -9.92
N GLU A 716 12.70 54.12 -10.63
CA GLU A 716 12.28 52.73 -10.82
C GLU A 716 12.95 51.79 -9.80
N SER A 717 12.45 50.55 -9.72
CA SER A 717 13.07 49.52 -8.88
C SER A 717 14.53 49.26 -9.29
N GLY A 718 15.43 49.25 -8.33
CA GLY A 718 16.87 49.09 -8.53
C GLY A 718 17.65 50.40 -8.70
N ASP A 719 16.98 51.53 -8.88
CA ASP A 719 17.65 52.83 -8.91
C ASP A 719 18.25 53.18 -7.54
N HIS A 720 19.34 53.93 -7.58
CA HIS A 720 20.02 54.42 -6.38
C HIS A 720 19.82 55.93 -6.28
N VAL A 721 19.42 56.39 -5.10
CA VAL A 721 19.13 57.80 -4.83
C VAL A 721 19.83 58.27 -3.56
N SER A 722 20.24 59.53 -3.52
CA SER A 722 20.60 60.22 -2.29
C SER A 722 19.39 61.02 -1.81
N ILE A 723 19.09 60.92 -0.51
CA ILE A 723 18.01 61.71 0.11
C ILE A 723 18.62 62.94 0.77
N LEU A 724 18.20 64.12 0.30
CA LEU A 724 18.62 65.42 0.80
C LEU A 724 17.49 66.06 1.62
N ILE A 725 17.83 66.78 2.69
CA ILE A 725 16.89 67.69 3.37
C ILE A 725 17.12 69.13 2.90
N ARG A 726 16.09 69.76 2.34
CA ARG A 726 16.01 71.18 1.97
C ARG A 726 15.57 71.97 3.20
N GLY A 727 16.51 72.65 3.84
CA GLY A 727 16.25 73.62 4.90
C GLY A 727 16.39 75.05 4.37
N VAL A 728 15.53 75.95 4.84
CA VAL A 728 15.81 77.38 4.79
C VAL A 728 16.41 77.76 6.13
N VAL A 729 17.73 77.86 6.23
CA VAL A 729 18.37 78.28 7.47
C VAL A 729 18.21 79.80 7.55
N LYS A 730 17.28 80.25 8.39
CA LYS A 730 17.23 81.65 8.83
C LYS A 730 18.44 81.87 9.74
N SER A 731 19.55 82.29 9.16
CA SER A 731 20.74 82.68 9.93
C SER A 731 20.34 83.78 10.92
N LEU A 732 20.85 83.68 12.16
CA LEU A 732 20.64 84.69 13.19
C LEU A 732 21.13 86.08 12.75
N ALA A 733 22.07 86.15 11.81
CA ALA A 733 22.56 87.41 11.22
C ALA A 733 21.57 88.01 10.21
N THR A 734 20.86 87.20 9.41
CA THR A 734 19.89 87.69 8.40
C THR A 734 18.54 88.10 9.01
N ARG A 735 18.21 87.61 10.21
CA ARG A 735 16.97 87.95 10.92
C ARG A 735 16.78 89.45 11.20
N LYS A 736 17.86 90.25 11.12
CA LYS A 736 17.83 91.71 11.35
C LYS A 736 17.75 92.58 10.08
N ILE A 737 17.95 92.05 8.87
CA ILE A 737 18.17 92.90 7.68
C ILE A 737 17.08 92.74 6.60
N THR A 738 16.44 91.58 6.46
CA THR A 738 15.24 91.42 5.63
C THR A 738 14.41 90.24 6.16
N ALA A 739 13.11 90.46 6.39
CA ALA A 739 12.22 89.46 7.00
C ALA A 739 12.00 88.20 6.12
N GLU A 740 12.45 88.21 4.86
CA GLU A 740 12.08 87.21 3.85
C GLU A 740 13.27 86.49 3.19
N GLY A 741 14.52 86.90 3.43
CA GLY A 741 15.71 86.33 2.78
C GLY A 741 16.34 85.17 3.56
N GLY A 742 15.79 83.95 3.44
CA GLY A 742 16.43 82.75 3.98
C GLY A 742 17.39 82.09 2.97
N VAL A 743 18.56 81.63 3.43
CA VAL A 743 19.50 80.86 2.58
C VAL A 743 19.03 79.41 2.52
N ALA A 744 18.81 78.90 1.31
CA ALA A 744 18.51 77.49 1.10
C ALA A 744 19.79 76.66 1.32
N THR A 745 19.76 75.75 2.28
CA THR A 745 20.83 74.78 2.54
C THR A 745 20.29 73.38 2.29
N SER A 746 21.02 72.56 1.55
CA SER A 746 20.75 71.12 1.41
C SER A 746 21.78 70.33 2.22
N ALA A 747 21.33 69.31 2.95
CA ALA A 747 22.22 68.35 3.61
C ALA A 747 21.84 66.92 3.21
N VAL A 748 22.84 66.07 2.98
CA VAL A 748 22.63 64.65 2.66
C VAL A 748 22.26 63.92 3.95
N VAL A 749 21.07 63.31 3.94
CA VAL A 749 20.56 62.53 5.07
C VAL A 749 20.92 61.06 4.92
N ALA A 750 20.67 60.51 3.73
CA ALA A 750 21.02 59.15 3.37
C ALA A 750 21.72 59.18 2.00
N PRO A 751 23.06 58.96 1.94
CA PRO A 751 23.84 59.17 0.73
C PRO A 751 23.53 58.14 -0.36
N MET A 752 23.11 56.92 0.00
CA MET A 752 22.90 55.84 -0.96
C MET A 752 21.74 54.94 -0.51
N VAL A 753 20.57 55.19 -1.08
CA VAL A 753 19.34 54.42 -0.86
C VAL A 753 18.97 53.73 -2.16
N ARG A 754 18.71 52.43 -2.12
CA ARG A 754 18.20 51.71 -3.30
C ARG A 754 16.68 51.71 -3.28
N ILE A 755 16.05 51.96 -4.42
CA ILE A 755 14.60 51.78 -4.57
C ILE A 755 14.33 50.27 -4.65
N ALA A 756 13.82 49.67 -3.58
CA ALA A 756 13.49 48.24 -3.53
C ALA A 756 12.21 47.93 -4.31
N ARG A 757 11.26 48.88 -4.28
CA ARG A 757 10.05 48.88 -5.11
C ARG A 757 9.73 50.30 -5.51
N GLY A 758 9.57 50.54 -6.81
CA GLY A 758 9.10 51.82 -7.34
C GLY A 758 7.71 52.18 -6.82
N SER A 759 7.28 53.40 -7.13
CA SER A 759 6.00 53.93 -6.66
C SER A 759 4.80 53.09 -7.14
N VAL A 760 4.07 52.51 -6.19
CA VAL A 760 2.78 51.85 -6.43
C VAL A 760 1.76 52.42 -5.46
N ALA A 761 0.65 52.94 -5.97
CA ALA A 761 -0.39 53.61 -5.18
C ALA A 761 0.13 54.76 -4.29
N GLY A 762 1.16 55.48 -4.78
CA GLY A 762 1.75 56.61 -4.06
C GLY A 762 2.71 56.22 -2.93
N GLN A 763 3.12 54.95 -2.85
CA GLN A 763 4.14 54.48 -1.91
C GLN A 763 5.30 53.82 -2.65
N THR A 764 6.51 54.18 -2.25
CA THR A 764 7.78 53.61 -2.70
C THR A 764 8.45 52.91 -1.53
N VAL A 765 9.11 51.77 -1.77
CA VAL A 765 9.85 51.05 -0.74
C VAL A 765 11.33 51.29 -0.93
N LEU A 766 11.97 51.82 0.11
CA LEU A 766 13.39 52.15 0.12
C LEU A 766 14.17 51.06 0.83
N GLU A 767 15.27 50.59 0.25
CA GLU A 767 16.28 49.80 0.93
C GLU A 767 17.36 50.75 1.45
N VAL A 768 17.37 50.95 2.76
CA VAL A 768 18.24 51.91 3.46
C VAL A 768 19.23 51.14 4.31
N ARG A 769 20.51 51.55 4.32
CA ARG A 769 21.50 50.96 5.22
C ARG A 769 21.09 51.19 6.67
N ASN A 770 21.31 50.21 7.53
CA ASN A 770 20.92 50.32 8.95
C ASN A 770 21.55 51.54 9.65
N GLU A 771 22.75 51.96 9.24
CA GLU A 771 23.46 53.15 9.75
C GLU A 771 22.84 54.50 9.32
N ASP A 772 22.12 54.52 8.20
CA ASP A 772 21.45 55.71 7.67
C ASP A 772 19.98 55.78 8.11
N LEU A 773 19.39 54.67 8.51
CA LEU A 773 17.97 54.55 8.83
C LEU A 773 17.52 55.54 9.91
N THR A 774 18.26 55.63 11.03
CA THR A 774 17.91 56.54 12.13
C THR A 774 18.00 58.01 11.71
N ARG A 775 18.99 58.36 10.87
CA ARG A 775 19.13 59.72 10.32
C ARG A 775 17.98 60.06 9.39
N LEU A 776 17.58 59.12 8.53
CA LEU A 776 16.45 59.28 7.63
C LEU A 776 15.12 59.42 8.38
N GLN A 777 14.86 58.57 9.37
CA GLN A 777 13.65 58.64 10.20
C GLN A 777 13.57 59.98 10.96
N ALA A 778 14.68 60.46 11.53
CA ALA A 778 14.73 61.76 12.18
C ALA A 778 14.45 62.91 11.19
N ALA A 779 14.96 62.83 9.97
CA ALA A 779 14.72 63.84 8.94
C ALA A 779 13.27 63.84 8.45
N ILE A 780 12.63 62.67 8.32
CA ILE A 780 11.20 62.53 7.99
C ILE A 780 10.34 63.12 9.10
N ALA A 781 10.60 62.74 10.37
CA ALA A 781 9.88 63.29 11.52
C ALA A 781 9.99 64.82 11.57
N ARG A 782 11.19 65.35 11.35
CA ARG A 782 11.42 66.80 11.28
C ARG A 782 10.64 67.45 10.14
N SER A 783 10.67 66.86 8.93
CA SER A 783 9.92 67.33 7.75
C SER A 783 8.41 67.40 8.03
N LEU A 784 7.85 66.42 8.73
CA LEU A 784 6.43 66.38 9.09
C LEU A 784 6.05 67.46 10.11
N THR A 785 6.90 67.69 11.13
CA THR A 785 6.64 68.73 12.15
C THR A 785 6.87 70.15 11.64
N ALA A 786 7.76 70.32 10.67
CA ALA A 786 8.15 71.61 10.12
C ALA A 786 7.34 72.02 8.87
N ARG A 787 6.21 71.35 8.60
CA ARG A 787 5.22 71.78 7.59
C ARG A 787 4.61 73.14 8.00
N ASP A 788 5.41 74.19 7.88
CA ASP A 788 5.01 75.58 7.99
C ASP A 788 4.14 75.96 6.78
N GLU A 789 3.30 76.98 6.97
CA GLU A 789 2.19 77.49 6.15
C GLU A 789 2.43 77.66 4.63
N LEU A 790 3.67 77.50 4.16
CA LEU A 790 4.06 77.64 2.76
C LEU A 790 3.98 76.29 2.02
N LYS A 791 2.74 75.97 1.61
CA LYS A 791 2.41 75.12 0.46
C LYS A 791 2.83 73.64 0.53
N ASN A 792 2.46 72.87 1.56
CA ASN A 792 2.35 71.38 1.52
C ASN A 792 3.51 70.57 0.87
N ARG A 793 4.69 71.14 0.65
CA ARG A 793 5.83 70.49 -0.03
C ARG A 793 6.68 69.78 1.01
N SER A 794 7.21 68.61 0.66
CA SER A 794 8.15 67.89 1.50
C SER A 794 9.48 68.64 1.58
N HIS A 795 10.11 68.62 2.75
CA HIS A 795 11.48 69.12 2.92
C HIS A 795 12.54 68.11 2.45
N LEU A 796 12.14 66.90 2.05
CA LEU A 796 13.05 65.87 1.58
C LEU A 796 12.97 65.74 0.06
N VAL A 797 14.10 65.45 -0.57
CA VAL A 797 14.23 65.32 -2.03
C VAL A 797 15.07 64.11 -2.35
N ALA A 798 14.60 63.28 -3.26
CA ALA A 798 15.38 62.20 -3.84
C ALA A 798 16.16 62.73 -5.06
N VAL A 799 17.46 62.48 -5.10
CA VAL A 799 18.34 62.81 -6.23
C VAL A 799 18.98 61.54 -6.73
N GLY A 800 18.86 61.26 -8.03
CA GLY A 800 19.43 60.07 -8.65
C GLY A 800 20.95 60.06 -8.55
N ILE A 801 21.51 58.89 -8.24
CA ILE A 801 22.94 58.62 -8.29
C ILE A 801 23.19 57.72 -9.50
N GLU A 802 24.28 57.97 -10.22
CA GLU A 802 24.71 57.11 -11.31
C GLU A 802 24.92 55.67 -10.81
N ARG A 803 24.39 54.67 -11.54
CA ARG A 803 24.56 53.25 -11.21
C ARG A 803 26.05 52.88 -11.28
N ARG A 804 26.76 52.95 -10.16
CA ARG A 804 28.08 52.32 -10.04
C ARG A 804 27.87 50.81 -9.91
N ASN A 805 28.60 50.02 -10.70
CA ASN A 805 28.64 48.55 -10.63
C ASN A 805 29.32 48.09 -9.32
N GLU A 806 28.69 48.37 -8.19
CA GLU A 806 29.24 48.23 -6.84
C GLU A 806 28.97 46.88 -6.17
N ASP A 807 28.63 45.82 -6.93
CA ASP A 807 28.63 44.44 -6.40
C ASP A 807 30.04 43.92 -6.00
N SER A 808 31.05 44.80 -5.97
CA SER A 808 32.42 44.54 -5.52
C SER A 808 32.84 45.32 -4.25
N ILE A 809 31.90 45.81 -3.44
CA ILE A 809 32.26 46.46 -2.16
C ILE A 809 32.73 45.41 -1.15
N VAL A 810 34.05 45.23 -1.12
CA VAL A 810 34.79 44.71 0.03
C VAL A 810 34.54 45.64 1.22
N ALA A 811 34.18 45.07 2.37
CA ALA A 811 34.03 45.77 3.64
C ALA A 811 35.36 46.41 4.07
N GLY A 812 35.67 47.59 3.55
CA GLY A 812 36.78 48.43 3.98
C GLY A 812 36.30 49.44 5.01
N ASN A 813 36.92 49.42 6.19
CA ASN A 813 36.74 50.40 7.27
C ASN A 813 37.26 51.80 6.87
N GLY A 814 36.65 52.44 5.89
CA GLY A 814 36.91 53.84 5.59
C GLY A 814 36.13 54.73 6.54
N GLU A 815 36.80 55.39 7.48
CA GLU A 815 36.23 56.51 8.22
C GLU A 815 35.62 57.52 7.23
N ILE A 816 34.34 57.82 7.40
CA ILE A 816 33.63 58.81 6.58
C ILE A 816 34.24 60.18 6.90
N PRO A 817 34.82 60.90 5.92
CA PRO A 817 35.32 62.25 6.16
C PRO A 817 34.14 63.15 6.57
N SER A 818 34.32 63.97 7.61
CA SER A 818 33.27 64.89 8.08
C SER A 818 32.92 65.88 6.96
N PHE A 819 31.72 65.74 6.40
CA PHE A 819 31.19 66.67 5.41
C PHE A 819 30.65 67.90 6.14
N ASP A 820 31.43 68.99 6.13
CA ASP A 820 30.94 70.32 6.51
C ASP A 820 30.36 71.01 5.25
N PRO A 821 29.02 71.12 5.13
CA PRO A 821 28.38 71.74 3.96
C PRO A 821 28.73 73.22 3.77
N PHE A 822 29.40 73.85 4.74
CA PHE A 822 29.80 75.25 4.68
C PHE A 822 31.27 75.47 4.34
N ALA A 823 32.11 74.43 4.30
CA ALA A 823 33.56 74.58 4.13
C ALA A 823 33.98 75.28 2.83
N ASN A 824 33.13 75.23 1.78
CA ASN A 824 33.41 75.79 0.46
C ASN A 824 32.45 76.91 0.04
N VAL A 825 31.64 77.44 0.95
CA VAL A 825 30.69 78.51 0.64
C VAL A 825 31.43 79.86 0.63
N LYS A 826 31.49 80.52 -0.54
CA LYS A 826 32.00 81.90 -0.65
C LYS A 826 30.83 82.87 -0.62
N THR A 827 30.77 83.70 0.42
CA THR A 827 29.83 84.82 0.50
C THR A 827 30.47 86.08 -0.03
N THR A 828 29.87 86.68 -1.06
CA THR A 828 30.27 87.99 -1.59
C THR A 828 29.24 89.01 -1.13
N GLU A 829 29.72 90.05 -0.45
CA GLU A 829 28.86 91.12 0.02
C GLU A 829 28.94 92.31 -0.92
N VAL A 830 27.80 92.69 -1.49
CA VAL A 830 27.68 93.78 -2.45
C VAL A 830 26.88 94.91 -1.79
N ILE A 831 27.51 96.07 -1.67
CA ILE A 831 26.90 97.29 -1.10
C ILE A 831 26.72 98.30 -2.23
N ILE A 832 25.47 98.55 -2.63
CA ILE A 832 25.13 99.55 -3.65
C ILE A 832 24.04 100.45 -3.09
N GLY A 833 24.30 101.75 -3.00
CA GLY A 833 23.28 102.77 -2.70
C GLY A 833 22.59 102.67 -1.34
N GLY A 834 23.27 102.15 -0.30
CA GLY A 834 22.70 101.97 1.03
C GLY A 834 21.94 100.65 1.23
N GLN A 835 21.74 99.86 0.17
CA GLN A 835 21.29 98.48 0.26
C GLN A 835 22.49 97.53 0.34
N ARG A 836 22.48 96.67 1.35
CA ARG A 836 23.47 95.63 1.59
C ARG A 836 22.87 94.30 1.12
N SER A 837 23.40 93.76 0.04
CA SER A 837 23.03 92.44 -0.50
C SER A 837 24.16 91.46 -0.22
N VAL A 838 23.84 90.31 0.38
CA VAL A 838 24.80 89.22 0.59
C VAL A 838 24.44 88.11 -0.38
N GLU A 839 25.30 87.90 -1.37
CA GLU A 839 25.14 86.84 -2.35
C GLU A 839 26.03 85.66 -1.96
N VAL A 840 25.40 84.50 -1.80
CA VAL A 840 26.07 83.26 -1.39
C VAL A 840 26.28 82.40 -2.63
N TYR A 841 27.54 82.18 -3.00
CA TYR A 841 27.89 81.34 -4.14
C TYR A 841 28.32 79.96 -3.63
N GLY A 842 27.64 78.91 -4.10
CA GLY A 842 28.05 77.53 -3.85
C GLY A 842 29.39 77.26 -4.55
N GLY A 843 30.45 76.97 -3.78
CA GLY A 843 31.74 76.62 -4.35
C GLY A 843 31.65 75.30 -5.11
N GLY A 844 31.62 75.35 -6.44
CA GLY A 844 31.79 74.17 -7.28
C GLY A 844 33.20 73.60 -7.09
N GLY A 845 33.29 72.45 -6.43
CA GLY A 845 34.49 71.60 -6.46
C GLY A 845 34.48 70.80 -7.75
N LEU A 846 35.59 70.88 -8.49
CA LEU A 846 35.96 69.92 -9.55
C LEU A 846 36.08 68.50 -9.00
#